data_AF-A0A942DF23-F1
#
_entry.id   AF-A0A942DF23-F1
#
_cell.length_a   1.000
_cell.length_b   1.000
_cell.length_c   1.000
_cell.angle_alpha   90.00
_cell.angle_beta   90.00
_cell.angle_gamma   90.00
#
_symmetry.space_group_name_H-M   'P 1'
#
loop_
_entity.id
_entity.type
_entity.pdbx_description
1 polymer ?
#
loop_
_entity_poly.entity_id
_entity_poly.type
_entity_poly.pdbx_seq_one_letter_code
_entity_poly.pdbx_strand_id
1 'polypeptide(L)'
;MASDKPDSIERAPSPGNAVWINDLMDGAPIQRRVNTTLSDSLGFPKLATEFFDDQATPASKDGQAQPDSRSPDERVRDARKIEALAPQDQRPPDERVRPRGGETAWDPYEAMQADNGDLSSILKQASDYRGAQIHLKVEPSTYTAKPGDSLNRIAEKHLGPTATKEQIAQHADEIARFNHISTTKDVKFGFHVLQPNEQVRLPGHDKEGSTVFADSQGTSFTYSTDGKTKVEFKDGTSYVRTPDAEGGHTDVHNGPKPEDRFEVTVKSDGSVEKSTRVEVPTPDKDAEREKLDHLADTKIGLLKERTQFKVDMLNFEQRAQAQHLSAEEVAKTYREISRVLEAKGTQPMDDRKRVRVALGIMAMATEPTSNDQGSHNTCNVTAIENRLFTREPSSAAKLIADVAITGKYVAADGTTVKLDRGSFSTYGEEANNAPRGTNERNYASQLFDVAAVNLVLVKHNEATIPPGDLRYSQERPTKPGDSGERVRDYSTNPPKLISDNPYKAAMFDGMLQMNTTITGRFEPDAFMVHRDAQPQGSKVAPFDTKEEFEARIAAAKESGGLPIILGVHSNNPPFFDTESRYPLRLDHATQDGHIVLVTGYDPITRTVTYDNQWGNGQDHSDDKPVSIDEMYKATKHVPASEWLDRIEQRHSQLTETQYANNIETIVKSYQSYWKAHDGYLPEGANNQEQQAAIKKVNAMLESISPARADLVRKHLSDFLDREEIDSPVNNTIVPPESN
;
A
#
# COMPACT_ATOMS: atom_id res chain seq x y z
N MET A 1 -29.08 -61.25 32.08
CA MET A 1 -27.70 -61.33 32.64
C MET A 1 -26.80 -61.88 31.53
N ALA A 2 -25.52 -61.49 31.49
CA ALA A 2 -24.54 -61.98 30.51
C ALA A 2 -24.34 -63.52 30.67
N SER A 3 -23.88 -64.29 29.67
CA SER A 3 -22.73 -64.04 28.78
C SER A 3 -22.71 -64.94 27.51
N ASP A 4 -21.56 -64.91 26.81
CA ASP A 4 -20.99 -65.92 25.89
C ASP A 4 -21.08 -65.69 24.36
N LYS A 5 -20.01 -66.15 23.69
CA LYS A 5 -19.55 -65.85 22.32
C LYS A 5 -20.25 -66.73 21.26
N PRO A 6 -20.27 -66.32 19.96
CA PRO A 6 -19.28 -66.78 18.95
C PRO A 6 -18.85 -65.64 17.96
N ASP A 7 -17.91 -65.75 17.00
CA ASP A 7 -16.86 -66.75 16.67
C ASP A 7 -15.65 -66.14 15.90
N SER A 8 -14.76 -66.98 15.33
CA SER A 8 -13.58 -66.63 14.50
C SER A 8 -13.84 -66.30 13.01
N ILE A 9 -13.02 -65.40 12.42
CA ILE A 9 -12.72 -65.35 10.97
C ILE A 9 -11.18 -65.27 10.77
N GLU A 10 -10.71 -65.87 9.69
CA GLU A 10 -9.30 -66.24 9.42
C GLU A 10 -8.39 -65.08 8.99
N ARG A 11 -7.08 -65.27 9.15
CA ARG A 11 -6.02 -64.38 8.63
C ARG A 11 -5.59 -64.81 7.21
N ALA A 12 -5.47 -63.83 6.31
CA ALA A 12 -4.64 -63.94 5.10
C ALA A 12 -3.34 -63.11 5.25
N PRO A 13 -2.23 -63.47 4.57
CA PRO A 13 -0.90 -62.94 4.87
C PRO A 13 -0.50 -61.69 4.05
N SER A 14 0.44 -60.90 4.59
CA SER A 14 1.18 -59.89 3.82
C SER A 14 2.16 -60.53 2.82
N PRO A 15 2.36 -59.87 1.67
CA PRO A 15 3.65 -59.22 1.39
C PRO A 15 3.44 -57.74 1.02
N GLY A 16 4.43 -56.83 1.06
CA GLY A 16 5.88 -57.01 1.12
C GLY A 16 6.52 -56.40 -0.13
N ASN A 17 7.40 -55.40 0.05
CA ASN A 17 8.14 -54.61 -0.94
C ASN A 17 7.37 -53.44 -1.60
N ALA A 18 7.52 -52.24 -1.01
CA ALA A 18 7.41 -50.98 -1.74
C ALA A 18 8.81 -50.59 -2.25
N VAL A 19 8.95 -50.42 -3.57
CA VAL A 19 10.17 -49.87 -4.20
C VAL A 19 10.04 -48.35 -4.26
N TRP A 20 11.13 -47.65 -3.99
CA TRP A 20 11.20 -46.19 -4.03
C TRP A 20 10.96 -45.67 -5.45
N ILE A 21 10.17 -44.59 -5.57
CA ILE A 21 10.07 -43.78 -6.79
C ILE A 21 10.46 -42.35 -6.39
N ASN A 22 11.61 -41.89 -6.90
CA ASN A 22 12.14 -40.53 -6.67
C ASN A 22 12.14 -39.66 -7.94
N ASP A 23 11.59 -40.15 -9.06
CA ASP A 23 11.62 -39.47 -10.37
C ASP A 23 10.21 -39.09 -10.83
N LEU A 24 9.59 -38.09 -10.17
CA LEU A 24 8.24 -37.64 -10.53
C LEU A 24 7.95 -36.16 -10.20
N MET A 25 8.93 -35.28 -10.46
CA MET A 25 8.77 -33.83 -10.46
C MET A 25 9.42 -33.19 -11.68
N ASP A 26 8.66 -33.13 -12.78
CA ASP A 26 8.94 -32.27 -13.94
C ASP A 26 7.62 -32.05 -14.71
N GLY A 27 7.08 -30.83 -14.72
CA GLY A 27 5.71 -30.57 -15.20
C GLY A 27 5.51 -30.55 -16.72
N ALA A 28 6.58 -30.30 -17.48
CA ALA A 28 6.54 -30.10 -18.93
C ALA A 28 5.99 -31.28 -19.77
N PRO A 29 6.23 -32.57 -19.43
CA PRO A 29 5.69 -33.70 -20.20
C PRO A 29 4.19 -33.92 -19.98
N ILE A 30 3.65 -33.60 -18.80
CA ILE A 30 2.22 -33.76 -18.48
C ILE A 30 1.42 -32.74 -19.29
N GLN A 31 1.84 -31.47 -19.31
CA GLN A 31 1.18 -30.43 -20.08
C GLN A 31 1.18 -30.74 -21.59
N ARG A 32 2.26 -31.35 -22.10
CA ARG A 32 2.31 -31.88 -23.47
C ARG A 32 1.29 -33.00 -23.70
N ARG A 33 1.20 -34.00 -22.82
CA ARG A 33 0.21 -35.09 -22.91
C ARG A 33 -1.23 -34.61 -22.81
N VAL A 34 -1.52 -33.68 -21.90
CA VAL A 34 -2.85 -33.06 -21.74
C VAL A 34 -3.24 -32.32 -23.01
N ASN A 35 -2.36 -31.50 -23.58
CA ASN A 35 -2.62 -30.79 -24.83
C ASN A 35 -2.81 -31.73 -26.04
N THR A 36 -2.05 -32.84 -26.12
CA THR A 36 -2.25 -33.86 -27.17
C THR A 36 -3.60 -34.56 -27.00
N THR A 37 -3.95 -34.96 -25.78
CA THR A 37 -5.23 -35.66 -25.49
C THR A 37 -6.43 -34.74 -25.73
N LEU A 38 -6.35 -33.46 -25.36
CA LEU A 38 -7.35 -32.45 -25.70
C LEU A 38 -7.49 -32.28 -27.21
N SER A 39 -6.37 -32.13 -27.94
CA SER A 39 -6.40 -31.97 -29.40
C SER A 39 -6.99 -33.18 -30.12
N ASP A 40 -6.68 -34.40 -29.69
CA ASP A 40 -7.25 -35.63 -30.25
C ASP A 40 -8.73 -35.82 -29.87
N SER A 41 -9.16 -35.36 -28.67
CA SER A 41 -10.57 -35.43 -28.24
C SER A 41 -11.49 -34.39 -28.89
N LEU A 42 -10.95 -33.22 -29.29
CA LEU A 42 -11.69 -32.10 -29.85
C LEU A 42 -11.65 -32.03 -31.39
N GLY A 43 -10.99 -32.99 -32.04
CA GLY A 43 -11.05 -33.15 -33.51
C GLY A 43 -10.29 -32.10 -34.32
N PHE A 44 -9.30 -31.43 -33.74
CA PHE A 44 -8.50 -30.45 -34.47
C PHE A 44 -7.52 -31.12 -35.46
N PRO A 45 -7.31 -30.55 -36.67
CA PRO A 45 -6.38 -31.10 -37.65
C PRO A 45 -4.93 -30.97 -37.18
N LYS A 46 -4.17 -32.08 -37.27
CA LYS A 46 -2.75 -32.13 -36.91
C LYS A 46 -1.92 -31.23 -37.82
N LEU A 47 -1.40 -30.13 -37.27
CA LEU A 47 -0.35 -29.34 -37.91
C LEU A 47 1.00 -30.04 -37.73
N ALA A 48 1.76 -30.15 -38.82
CA ALA A 48 3.04 -30.84 -38.82
C ALA A 48 4.12 -30.00 -38.12
N THR A 49 4.78 -30.61 -37.13
CA THR A 49 6.03 -30.13 -36.55
C THR A 49 7.15 -31.10 -36.89
N GLU A 50 7.95 -30.76 -37.90
CA GLU A 50 9.24 -31.39 -38.19
C GLU A 50 10.35 -30.33 -38.06
N PHE A 51 11.56 -30.79 -37.69
CA PHE A 51 12.83 -30.05 -37.58
C PHE A 51 12.96 -29.05 -36.39
N PHE A 52 14.09 -28.97 -35.68
CA PHE A 52 15.38 -29.69 -35.75
C PHE A 52 15.88 -30.03 -34.33
N ASP A 53 16.78 -31.01 -34.24
CA ASP A 53 17.62 -31.30 -33.07
C ASP A 53 19.11 -31.10 -33.44
N ASP A 54 20.01 -31.18 -32.45
CA ASP A 54 21.49 -31.24 -32.50
C ASP A 54 22.39 -29.96 -32.65
N GLN A 55 23.08 -29.68 -31.55
CA GLN A 55 24.52 -29.38 -31.32
C GLN A 55 25.28 -28.11 -31.77
N ALA A 56 26.02 -27.59 -30.77
CA ALA A 56 27.42 -27.12 -30.77
C ALA A 56 27.91 -25.97 -31.70
N THR A 57 28.36 -24.90 -31.03
CA THR A 57 29.19 -23.75 -31.47
C THR A 57 30.42 -24.12 -32.33
N PRO A 58 30.86 -23.26 -33.29
CA PRO A 58 31.65 -22.06 -32.93
C PRO A 58 31.34 -20.77 -33.71
N ALA A 59 32.02 -19.68 -33.29
CA ALA A 59 31.77 -18.30 -33.69
C ALA A 59 32.03 -17.97 -35.18
N SER A 60 31.22 -17.06 -35.73
CA SER A 60 31.67 -16.14 -36.77
C SER A 60 31.10 -14.73 -36.55
N LYS A 61 31.80 -13.75 -37.10
CA LYS A 61 31.27 -12.40 -37.34
C LYS A 61 30.40 -12.46 -38.59
N ASP A 62 29.27 -11.78 -38.60
CA ASP A 62 28.97 -10.66 -39.51
C ASP A 62 27.51 -10.23 -39.37
N GLY A 63 27.24 -8.95 -39.64
CA GLY A 63 25.95 -8.33 -39.32
C GLY A 63 24.84 -8.68 -40.32
N GLN A 64 23.73 -9.19 -39.80
CA GLN A 64 22.41 -9.06 -40.44
C GLN A 64 21.41 -8.53 -39.41
N ALA A 65 20.59 -7.57 -39.83
CA ALA A 65 19.61 -6.93 -38.95
C ALA A 65 18.47 -7.90 -38.63
N GLN A 66 18.19 -8.12 -37.34
CA GLN A 66 16.99 -8.83 -36.92
C GLN A 66 15.74 -8.00 -37.19
N PRO A 67 14.59 -8.63 -37.52
CA PRO A 67 13.33 -7.94 -37.67
C PRO A 67 12.85 -7.37 -36.32
N ASP A 68 12.44 -6.12 -36.34
CA ASP A 68 11.94 -5.36 -35.19
C ASP A 68 10.66 -6.00 -34.61
N SER A 69 10.76 -6.57 -33.41
CA SER A 69 9.68 -7.26 -32.70
C SER A 69 8.65 -6.32 -32.05
N ARG A 70 8.88 -4.99 -32.12
CA ARG A 70 8.02 -4.00 -31.45
C ARG A 70 6.58 -3.99 -31.97
N SER A 71 5.67 -3.81 -31.02
CA SER A 71 4.23 -3.78 -31.23
C SER A 71 3.79 -2.61 -32.13
N PRO A 72 2.58 -2.66 -32.72
CA PRO A 72 2.07 -1.56 -33.55
C PRO A 72 1.99 -0.21 -32.80
N ASP A 73 1.72 -0.21 -31.51
CA ASP A 73 1.59 1.02 -30.69
C ASP A 73 2.92 1.73 -30.46
N GLU A 74 4.05 1.01 -30.42
CA GLU A 74 5.39 1.60 -30.29
C GLU A 74 5.82 2.34 -31.56
N ARG A 75 5.40 1.87 -32.74
CA ARG A 75 5.81 2.44 -34.03
C ARG A 75 5.22 3.83 -34.32
N VAL A 76 4.17 4.23 -33.60
CA VAL A 76 3.40 5.46 -33.88
C VAL A 76 3.94 6.68 -33.14
N ARG A 77 4.86 6.52 -32.17
CA ARG A 77 5.22 7.60 -31.23
C ARG A 77 6.60 8.24 -31.44
N ASP A 78 7.46 7.71 -32.30
CA ASP A 78 8.88 8.11 -32.40
C ASP A 78 9.19 9.15 -33.51
N ALA A 79 8.16 9.88 -33.97
CA ALA A 79 8.27 10.86 -35.05
C ALA A 79 7.99 12.30 -34.58
N ARG A 80 8.77 12.83 -33.63
CA ARG A 80 8.88 14.27 -33.33
C ARG A 80 10.18 14.63 -32.59
N LYS A 81 11.25 14.87 -33.36
CA LYS A 81 12.36 15.72 -32.89
C LYS A 81 11.86 17.17 -32.79
N ILE A 82 11.98 17.78 -31.62
CA ILE A 82 11.93 19.24 -31.46
C ILE A 82 13.12 19.63 -30.58
N GLU A 83 14.04 20.38 -31.16
CA GLU A 83 15.05 21.13 -30.42
C GLU A 83 14.39 22.38 -29.82
N ALA A 84 14.57 22.60 -28.52
CA ALA A 84 14.33 23.89 -27.89
C ALA A 84 15.24 24.06 -26.66
N LEU A 85 16.07 25.11 -26.69
CA LEU A 85 16.96 25.48 -25.60
C LEU A 85 16.15 26.10 -24.45
N ALA A 86 16.37 25.65 -23.22
CA ALA A 86 15.90 26.32 -22.01
C ALA A 86 17.04 27.17 -21.40
N PRO A 87 16.78 28.41 -20.94
CA PRO A 87 17.80 29.27 -20.36
C PRO A 87 18.18 28.81 -18.94
N GLN A 88 19.47 28.94 -18.60
CA GLN A 88 19.98 28.64 -17.26
C GLN A 88 19.57 29.73 -16.25
N ASP A 89 19.08 29.30 -15.09
CA ASP A 89 18.79 30.17 -13.94
C ASP A 89 20.10 30.59 -13.25
N GLN A 90 20.44 31.89 -13.29
CA GLN A 90 21.70 32.44 -12.78
C GLN A 90 21.56 33.05 -11.36
N ARG A 91 20.70 32.50 -10.50
CA ARG A 91 20.56 33.01 -9.11
C ARG A 91 21.75 32.61 -8.21
N PRO A 92 22.30 33.51 -7.38
CA PRO A 92 23.45 33.22 -6.52
C PRO A 92 23.17 32.18 -5.41
N PRO A 93 24.21 31.53 -4.83
CA PRO A 93 24.01 30.45 -3.85
C PRO A 93 23.51 30.86 -2.46
N ASP A 94 23.67 32.12 -2.05
CA ASP A 94 23.67 32.54 -0.64
C ASP A 94 22.31 32.92 -0.02
N GLU A 95 21.19 32.84 -0.75
CA GLU A 95 19.85 33.15 -0.20
C GLU A 95 19.11 31.94 0.44
N ARG A 96 19.81 30.82 0.70
CA ARG A 96 19.24 29.62 1.34
C ARG A 96 19.31 29.64 2.87
N VAL A 97 18.93 30.77 3.49
CA VAL A 97 18.80 30.85 4.96
C VAL A 97 17.44 30.30 5.37
N ARG A 98 17.40 29.06 5.88
CA ARG A 98 16.20 28.54 6.58
C ARG A 98 16.04 29.28 7.91
N PRO A 99 14.85 29.82 8.24
CA PRO A 99 14.58 30.32 9.59
C PRO A 99 14.70 29.18 10.61
N ARG A 100 15.35 29.45 11.76
CA ARG A 100 15.33 28.56 12.93
C ARG A 100 14.22 29.01 13.87
N GLY A 101 13.45 28.05 14.39
CA GLY A 101 12.76 28.13 15.67
C GLY A 101 11.72 29.24 15.83
N GLY A 102 10.52 28.99 15.32
CA GLY A 102 9.28 29.63 15.76
C GLY A 102 8.25 28.53 16.01
N GLU A 103 7.26 28.78 16.88
CA GLU A 103 6.21 27.82 17.25
C GLU A 103 5.55 27.23 15.99
N THR A 104 5.34 25.91 15.97
CA THR A 104 4.87 25.18 14.80
C THR A 104 3.47 25.63 14.42
N ALA A 105 3.36 26.34 13.30
CA ALA A 105 2.10 26.47 12.59
C ALA A 105 1.63 25.06 12.24
N TRP A 106 0.38 24.72 12.61
CA TRP A 106 -0.22 23.41 12.35
C TRP A 106 -0.08 23.06 10.87
N ASP A 107 0.83 22.13 10.57
CA ASP A 107 0.94 21.55 9.24
C ASP A 107 -0.10 20.42 9.16
N PRO A 108 -1.08 20.45 8.23
CA PRO A 108 -1.98 19.32 8.03
C PRO A 108 -1.23 18.01 7.74
N TYR A 109 0.00 18.10 7.22
CA TYR A 109 0.89 16.95 7.02
C TYR A 109 1.57 16.47 8.32
N GLU A 110 1.68 17.29 9.37
CA GLU A 110 2.13 16.84 10.70
C GLU A 110 1.06 16.03 11.41
N ALA A 111 -0.24 16.36 11.28
CA ALA A 111 -1.32 15.54 11.82
C ALA A 111 -1.33 14.12 11.22
N MET A 112 -1.12 14.02 9.90
CA MET A 112 -0.93 12.74 9.21
C MET A 112 0.35 12.01 9.66
N GLN A 113 1.36 12.74 10.14
CA GLN A 113 2.58 12.16 10.71
C GLN A 113 2.40 11.68 12.16
N ALA A 114 1.61 12.39 12.98
CA ALA A 114 1.46 12.15 14.41
C ALA A 114 0.45 11.03 14.75
N ASP A 115 -0.73 11.00 14.12
CA ASP A 115 -1.84 10.12 14.52
C ASP A 115 -1.80 8.72 13.86
N ASN A 116 -0.67 8.34 13.25
CA ASN A 116 -0.37 7.04 12.62
C ASN A 116 -1.36 6.50 11.55
N GLY A 117 -2.43 7.23 11.25
CA GLY A 117 -3.51 6.80 10.35
C GLY A 117 -4.86 6.62 11.05
N ASP A 118 -4.94 6.81 12.37
CA ASP A 118 -6.24 6.90 13.04
C ASP A 118 -6.92 8.22 12.70
N LEU A 119 -7.82 8.17 11.72
CA LEU A 119 -8.64 9.32 11.34
C LEU A 119 -9.73 9.65 12.36
N SER A 120 -9.93 8.88 13.45
CA SER A 120 -11.05 9.09 14.38
C SER A 120 -11.01 10.46 15.08
N SER A 121 -9.81 10.89 15.52
CA SER A 121 -9.54 12.21 16.10
C SER A 121 -9.85 13.33 15.11
N ILE A 122 -9.38 13.17 13.87
CA ILE A 122 -9.43 14.17 12.81
C ILE A 122 -10.85 14.29 12.23
N LEU A 123 -11.53 13.17 11.99
CA LEU A 123 -12.95 13.14 11.60
C LEU A 123 -13.85 13.76 12.66
N LYS A 124 -13.54 13.54 13.95
CA LYS A 124 -14.23 14.24 15.03
C LYS A 124 -13.99 15.75 14.96
N GLN A 125 -12.75 16.20 14.79
CA GLN A 125 -12.44 17.63 14.59
C GLN A 125 -13.20 18.23 13.40
N ALA A 126 -13.32 17.50 12.29
CA ALA A 126 -14.13 17.92 11.14
C ALA A 126 -15.62 18.01 11.49
N SER A 127 -16.16 17.03 12.23
CA SER A 127 -17.55 17.01 12.70
C SER A 127 -17.87 18.08 13.76
N ASP A 128 -16.86 18.59 14.46
CA ASP A 128 -16.97 19.65 15.48
C ASP A 128 -16.76 21.07 14.90
N TYR A 129 -16.31 21.20 13.65
CA TYR A 129 -16.12 22.49 12.99
C TYR A 129 -17.46 23.17 12.65
N ARG A 130 -17.58 24.47 12.93
CA ARG A 130 -18.81 25.26 12.77
C ARG A 130 -18.68 26.53 11.93
N GLY A 131 -17.49 26.80 11.40
CA GLY A 131 -17.19 27.96 10.55
C GLY A 131 -17.52 29.32 11.14
N ALA A 132 -17.52 30.34 10.28
CA ALA A 132 -18.22 31.59 10.53
C ALA A 132 -19.65 31.50 10.01
N GLN A 133 -20.62 31.95 10.79
CA GLN A 133 -22.05 31.91 10.45
C GLN A 133 -22.44 33.05 9.49
N ILE A 134 -21.86 33.02 8.28
CA ILE A 134 -22.06 34.06 7.27
C ILE A 134 -23.24 33.66 6.38
N HIS A 135 -24.42 34.18 6.70
CA HIS A 135 -25.67 33.96 5.95
C HIS A 135 -25.70 34.71 4.59
N LEU A 136 -24.70 34.47 3.73
CA LEU A 136 -24.59 35.02 2.38
C LEU A 136 -24.18 33.89 1.43
N LYS A 137 -24.94 33.68 0.36
CA LYS A 137 -24.51 32.71 -0.66
C LYS A 137 -23.27 33.23 -1.39
N VAL A 138 -22.13 32.59 -1.16
CA VAL A 138 -20.81 32.88 -1.74
C VAL A 138 -20.20 31.57 -2.21
N GLU A 139 -19.81 31.45 -3.47
CA GLU A 139 -19.17 30.23 -3.99
C GLU A 139 -17.69 30.18 -3.55
N PRO A 140 -17.12 29.01 -3.20
CA PRO A 140 -15.70 28.90 -2.87
C PRO A 140 -14.82 29.29 -4.08
N SER A 141 -13.65 29.87 -3.82
CA SER A 141 -12.74 30.31 -4.89
C SER A 141 -11.27 30.36 -4.47
N THR A 142 -10.37 30.59 -5.43
CA THR A 142 -8.93 30.82 -5.20
C THR A 142 -8.56 32.24 -5.61
N TYR A 143 -7.71 32.90 -4.84
CA TYR A 143 -7.29 34.28 -5.08
C TYR A 143 -5.76 34.42 -5.14
N THR A 144 -5.25 34.85 -6.31
CA THR A 144 -3.86 35.29 -6.46
C THR A 144 -3.67 36.66 -5.79
N ALA A 145 -2.93 36.69 -4.69
CA ALA A 145 -2.64 37.91 -3.94
C ALA A 145 -1.87 38.95 -4.76
N LYS A 146 -2.23 40.24 -4.61
CA LYS A 146 -1.58 41.37 -5.28
C LYS A 146 -0.83 42.25 -4.28
N PRO A 147 0.18 43.02 -4.73
CA PRO A 147 0.85 43.99 -3.86
C PRO A 147 -0.15 44.93 -3.15
N GLY A 148 -0.14 44.93 -1.82
CA GLY A 148 -1.02 45.76 -1.00
C GLY A 148 -2.45 45.23 -0.81
N ASP A 149 -2.74 43.98 -1.18
CA ASP A 149 -3.96 43.32 -0.71
C ASP A 149 -3.87 42.97 0.78
N SER A 150 -5.03 42.99 1.45
CA SER A 150 -5.19 42.56 2.84
C SER A 150 -6.36 41.57 2.92
N LEU A 151 -6.37 40.73 3.94
CA LEU A 151 -7.43 39.72 4.11
C LEU A 151 -8.83 40.34 4.15
N ASN A 152 -9.02 41.46 4.86
CA ASN A 152 -10.28 42.21 4.86
C ASN A 152 -10.71 42.67 3.45
N ARG A 153 -9.77 43.12 2.61
CA ARG A 153 -10.06 43.56 1.24
C ARG A 153 -10.41 42.39 0.33
N ILE A 154 -9.74 41.24 0.52
CA ILE A 154 -10.04 40.00 -0.20
C ILE A 154 -11.41 39.47 0.22
N ALA A 155 -11.70 39.47 1.52
CA ALA A 155 -13.00 39.10 2.09
C ALA A 155 -14.14 39.99 1.60
N GLU A 156 -13.99 41.33 1.68
CA GLU A 156 -14.96 42.30 1.15
C GLU A 156 -15.24 42.07 -0.35
N LYS A 157 -14.19 41.83 -1.14
CA LYS A 157 -14.32 41.51 -2.55
C LYS A 157 -15.03 40.17 -2.79
N HIS A 158 -14.80 39.17 -1.93
CA HIS A 158 -15.36 37.82 -2.08
C HIS A 158 -16.83 37.74 -1.67
N LEU A 159 -17.18 38.30 -0.50
CA LEU A 159 -18.57 38.36 -0.02
C LEU A 159 -19.43 39.36 -0.83
N GLY A 160 -18.81 40.34 -1.46
CA GLY A 160 -19.48 41.36 -2.26
C GLY A 160 -20.02 42.54 -1.44
N PRO A 161 -20.56 43.57 -2.13
CA PRO A 161 -20.83 44.90 -1.54
C PRO A 161 -22.01 44.93 -0.56
N THR A 162 -22.75 43.83 -0.38
CA THR A 162 -23.83 43.71 0.60
C THR A 162 -23.36 43.17 1.95
N ALA A 163 -22.11 42.73 2.06
CA ALA A 163 -21.55 42.19 3.29
C ALA A 163 -21.37 43.27 4.35
N THR A 164 -21.75 42.95 5.59
CA THR A 164 -21.48 43.80 6.74
C THR A 164 -19.99 43.77 7.12
N LYS A 165 -19.51 44.81 7.82
CA LYS A 165 -18.13 44.85 8.33
C LYS A 165 -17.78 43.66 9.24
N GLU A 166 -18.77 43.14 9.96
CA GLU A 166 -18.63 41.98 10.83
C GLU A 166 -18.43 40.69 10.02
N GLN A 167 -19.27 40.45 9.00
CA GLN A 167 -19.09 39.32 8.08
C GLN A 167 -17.75 39.39 7.34
N ILE A 168 -17.31 40.59 6.93
CA ILE A 168 -16.00 40.80 6.28
C ILE A 168 -14.86 40.42 7.23
N ALA A 169 -14.92 40.81 8.50
CA ALA A 169 -13.90 40.47 9.50
C ALA A 169 -13.89 38.97 9.80
N GLN A 170 -15.06 38.37 10.04
CA GLN A 170 -15.20 36.92 10.26
C GLN A 170 -14.61 36.12 9.09
N HIS A 171 -14.94 36.49 7.85
CA HIS A 171 -14.42 35.82 6.65
C HIS A 171 -12.91 36.03 6.46
N ALA A 172 -12.38 37.19 6.85
CA ALA A 172 -10.94 37.43 6.82
C ALA A 172 -10.18 36.54 7.82
N ASP A 173 -10.74 36.33 9.03
CA ASP A 173 -10.20 35.41 10.03
C ASP A 173 -10.29 33.94 9.56
N GLU A 174 -11.38 33.57 8.87
CA GLU A 174 -11.51 32.26 8.22
C GLU A 174 -10.45 32.02 7.14
N ILE A 175 -10.30 32.98 6.22
CA ILE A 175 -9.26 32.93 5.18
C ILE A 175 -7.88 32.82 5.82
N ALA A 176 -7.61 33.56 6.91
CA ALA A 176 -6.34 33.49 7.60
C ALA A 176 -6.06 32.07 8.13
N ARG A 177 -7.04 31.51 8.86
CA ARG A 177 -6.99 30.17 9.47
C ARG A 177 -6.75 29.07 8.43
N PHE A 178 -7.49 29.06 7.31
CA PHE A 178 -7.40 28.00 6.30
C PHE A 178 -6.19 28.07 5.37
N ASN A 179 -5.45 29.18 5.40
CA ASN A 179 -4.21 29.35 4.65
C ASN A 179 -2.99 29.44 5.59
N HIS A 180 -3.16 29.14 6.88
CA HIS A 180 -2.13 29.20 7.92
C HIS A 180 -1.43 30.58 8.04
N ILE A 181 -2.15 31.65 7.72
CA ILE A 181 -1.67 33.03 7.80
C ILE A 181 -1.87 33.52 9.23
N SER A 182 -0.77 33.79 9.96
CA SER A 182 -0.86 34.28 11.33
C SER A 182 -1.57 35.63 11.41
N THR A 183 -2.65 35.70 12.17
CA THR A 183 -3.42 36.93 12.46
C THR A 183 -2.88 37.71 13.65
N THR A 184 -1.90 37.15 14.38
CA THR A 184 -1.40 37.74 15.63
C THR A 184 -0.63 39.05 15.38
N LYS A 185 -0.79 40.01 16.29
CA LYS A 185 -0.16 41.34 16.21
C LYS A 185 1.33 41.36 16.58
N ASP A 186 1.90 40.23 17.01
CA ASP A 186 3.22 40.18 17.66
C ASP A 186 4.43 40.05 16.71
N VAL A 187 4.20 40.08 15.39
CA VAL A 187 5.28 40.39 14.46
C VAL A 187 5.55 41.90 14.56
N LYS A 188 6.54 42.28 15.38
CA LYS A 188 6.87 43.67 15.80
C LYS A 188 7.01 44.74 14.69
N PHE A 189 6.98 44.37 13.41
CA PHE A 189 7.04 45.31 12.27
C PHE A 189 6.08 45.03 11.10
N GLY A 190 5.06 44.17 11.24
CA GLY A 190 4.03 44.09 10.19
C GLY A 190 2.95 43.04 10.38
N PHE A 191 1.72 43.39 10.00
CA PHE A 191 0.69 42.42 9.65
C PHE A 191 1.25 41.42 8.63
N HIS A 192 0.78 40.17 8.64
CA HIS A 192 1.22 39.19 7.63
C HIS A 192 0.78 39.67 6.24
N VAL A 193 1.72 40.26 5.49
CA VAL A 193 1.47 40.75 4.14
C VAL A 193 1.54 39.54 3.21
N LEU A 194 0.42 39.21 2.59
CA LEU A 194 0.36 38.24 1.50
C LEU A 194 1.40 38.59 0.44
N GLN A 195 2.21 37.62 0.07
CA GLN A 195 3.24 37.82 -0.94
C GLN A 195 2.59 37.99 -2.32
N PRO A 196 3.08 38.89 -3.17
CA PRO A 196 2.59 39.00 -4.54
C PRO A 196 2.67 37.65 -5.26
N ASN A 197 1.54 37.22 -5.84
CA ASN A 197 1.31 35.92 -6.49
C ASN A 197 1.11 34.71 -5.57
N GLU A 198 1.05 34.90 -4.25
CA GLU A 198 0.60 33.86 -3.31
C GLU A 198 -0.85 33.44 -3.62
N GLN A 199 -1.13 32.13 -3.61
CA GLN A 199 -2.47 31.59 -3.83
C GLN A 199 -3.18 31.44 -2.48
N VAL A 200 -4.34 32.08 -2.35
CA VAL A 200 -5.16 32.04 -1.14
C VAL A 200 -6.45 31.28 -1.44
N ARG A 201 -6.72 30.17 -0.74
CA ARG A 201 -8.00 29.45 -0.76
C ARG A 201 -9.04 30.28 -0.01
N LEU A 202 -10.16 30.58 -0.65
CA LEU A 202 -11.25 31.33 -0.05
C LEU A 202 -12.46 30.40 0.17
N PRO A 203 -12.93 30.20 1.41
CA PRO A 203 -14.15 29.46 1.66
C PRO A 203 -15.35 30.18 1.02
N GLY A 204 -16.32 29.40 0.59
CA GLY A 204 -17.68 29.83 0.27
C GLY A 204 -18.60 29.69 1.48
N HIS A 205 -19.84 30.14 1.32
CA HIS A 205 -20.92 30.07 2.31
C HIS A 205 -22.26 29.85 1.62
N ASP A 206 -23.19 29.14 2.25
CA ASP A 206 -24.58 29.04 1.78
C ASP A 206 -25.49 30.12 2.43
N LYS A 207 -26.82 30.03 2.30
CA LYS A 207 -27.73 31.01 2.93
C LYS A 207 -27.95 30.69 4.40
N GLU A 208 -27.79 29.43 4.75
CA GLU A 208 -27.99 28.80 6.03
C GLU A 208 -26.79 29.05 6.97
N GLY A 209 -25.66 29.52 6.43
CA GLY A 209 -24.44 29.86 7.14
C GLY A 209 -23.43 28.70 7.25
N SER A 210 -23.59 27.67 6.43
CA SER A 210 -22.64 26.56 6.31
C SER A 210 -21.42 26.98 5.49
N THR A 211 -20.22 26.58 5.90
CA THR A 211 -19.00 26.85 5.11
C THR A 211 -18.89 25.85 3.95
N VAL A 212 -18.55 26.36 2.76
CA VAL A 212 -18.41 25.57 1.54
C VAL A 212 -16.95 25.60 1.06
N PHE A 213 -16.40 24.45 0.68
CA PHE A 213 -15.11 24.32 0.01
C PHE A 213 -15.26 23.58 -1.31
N ALA A 214 -14.24 23.67 -2.17
CA ALA A 214 -14.12 22.85 -3.37
C ALA A 214 -12.69 22.31 -3.52
N ASP A 215 -12.56 21.09 -4.05
CA ASP A 215 -11.29 20.52 -4.50
C ASP A 215 -11.02 20.86 -5.99
N SER A 216 -9.88 20.44 -6.53
CA SER A 216 -9.55 20.66 -7.95
C SER A 216 -10.23 19.68 -8.93
N GLN A 217 -10.89 18.62 -8.45
CA GLN A 217 -11.79 17.77 -9.25
C GLN A 217 -13.19 18.38 -9.42
N GLY A 218 -13.52 19.42 -8.64
CA GLY A 218 -14.83 20.07 -8.59
C GLY A 218 -15.82 19.37 -7.66
N THR A 219 -15.33 18.61 -6.68
CA THR A 219 -16.12 18.14 -5.54
C THR A 219 -16.35 19.30 -4.58
N SER A 220 -17.58 19.53 -4.16
CA SER A 220 -17.93 20.54 -3.16
C SER A 220 -18.17 19.89 -1.80
N PHE A 221 -17.65 20.50 -0.74
CA PHE A 221 -17.79 20.05 0.64
C PHE A 221 -18.49 21.16 1.43
N THR A 222 -19.66 20.90 1.99
CA THR A 222 -20.43 21.85 2.81
C THR A 222 -20.48 21.36 4.25
N TYR A 223 -19.89 22.14 5.16
CA TYR A 223 -19.84 21.88 6.60
C TYR A 223 -20.89 22.74 7.30
N SER A 224 -21.95 22.09 7.79
CA SER A 224 -23.11 22.77 8.35
C SER A 224 -23.01 22.98 9.87
N THR A 225 -23.80 23.93 10.38
CA THR A 225 -23.76 24.33 11.80
C THR A 225 -24.33 23.30 12.78
N ASP A 226 -24.93 22.20 12.30
CA ASP A 226 -25.33 21.06 13.13
C ASP A 226 -24.29 19.92 13.14
N GLY A 227 -23.18 20.05 12.40
CA GLY A 227 -22.11 19.06 12.32
C GLY A 227 -22.22 18.07 11.17
N LYS A 228 -23.26 18.17 10.32
CA LYS A 228 -23.31 17.37 9.08
C LYS A 228 -22.36 17.92 8.03
N THR A 229 -21.75 17.00 7.29
CA THR A 229 -20.94 17.29 6.10
C THR A 229 -21.69 16.80 4.87
N LYS A 230 -21.93 17.67 3.89
CA LYS A 230 -22.47 17.29 2.58
C LYS A 230 -21.37 17.34 1.54
N VAL A 231 -21.23 16.27 0.75
CA VAL A 231 -20.26 16.18 -0.34
C VAL A 231 -21.00 16.04 -1.65
N GLU A 232 -20.68 16.89 -2.64
CA GLU A 232 -21.31 16.91 -3.96
C GLU A 232 -20.26 16.76 -5.06
N PHE A 233 -20.33 15.67 -5.81
CA PHE A 233 -19.44 15.39 -6.92
C PHE A 233 -19.93 16.03 -8.22
N LYS A 234 -18.98 16.38 -9.09
CA LYS A 234 -19.24 17.01 -10.40
C LYS A 234 -20.16 16.22 -11.35
N ASP A 235 -20.37 14.92 -11.12
CA ASP A 235 -21.28 14.08 -11.91
C ASP A 235 -22.73 14.08 -11.40
N GLY A 236 -23.02 14.85 -10.34
CA GLY A 236 -24.34 14.94 -9.71
C GLY A 236 -24.64 13.84 -8.69
N THR A 237 -23.67 12.97 -8.38
CA THR A 237 -23.73 12.15 -7.16
C THR A 237 -23.33 12.99 -5.93
N SER A 238 -23.84 12.63 -4.76
CA SER A 238 -23.60 13.34 -3.50
C SER A 238 -23.88 12.43 -2.31
N TYR A 239 -23.44 12.83 -1.12
CA TYR A 239 -23.91 12.25 0.14
C TYR A 239 -24.01 13.31 1.24
N VAL A 240 -24.80 13.00 2.28
CA VAL A 240 -24.85 13.78 3.53
C VAL A 240 -24.41 12.86 4.67
N ARG A 241 -23.26 13.16 5.27
CA ARG A 241 -22.72 12.50 6.45
C ARG A 241 -23.31 13.12 7.71
N THR A 242 -23.93 12.28 8.53
CA THR A 242 -24.39 12.64 9.88
C THR A 242 -23.53 11.86 10.89
N PRO A 243 -22.68 12.53 11.68
CA PRO A 243 -21.88 11.86 12.72
C PRO A 243 -22.79 11.33 13.83
N ASP A 244 -22.38 10.25 14.49
CA ASP A 244 -22.98 9.78 15.74
C ASP A 244 -22.14 10.19 16.98
N ALA A 245 -22.61 9.79 18.16
CA ALA A 245 -21.97 10.15 19.43
C ALA A 245 -20.76 9.26 19.80
N GLU A 246 -20.56 8.13 19.12
CA GLU A 246 -19.52 7.13 19.38
C GLU A 246 -18.35 7.23 18.39
N GLY A 247 -18.42 8.17 17.44
CA GLY A 247 -17.41 8.43 16.42
C GLY A 247 -17.63 7.69 15.09
N GLY A 248 -18.77 6.99 14.95
CA GLY A 248 -19.26 6.52 13.67
C GLY A 248 -20.07 7.60 12.94
N HIS A 249 -20.72 7.20 11.85
CA HIS A 249 -21.57 8.09 11.07
C HIS A 249 -22.59 7.32 10.21
N THR A 250 -23.58 8.03 9.69
CA THR A 250 -24.45 7.56 8.62
C THR A 250 -24.38 8.50 7.42
N ASP A 251 -24.05 7.94 6.25
CA ASP A 251 -24.01 8.64 4.96
C ASP A 251 -25.26 8.33 4.15
N VAL A 252 -26.00 9.38 3.77
CA VAL A 252 -27.17 9.28 2.89
C VAL A 252 -26.76 9.70 1.48
N HIS A 253 -26.45 8.71 0.64
CA HIS A 253 -26.05 8.88 -0.76
C HIS A 253 -27.25 9.20 -1.65
N ASN A 254 -27.02 10.10 -2.61
CA ASN A 254 -27.98 10.54 -3.58
C ASN A 254 -27.33 10.67 -4.97
N GLY A 255 -28.08 10.39 -6.02
CA GLY A 255 -27.59 10.59 -7.38
C GLY A 255 -28.67 10.44 -8.47
N PRO A 256 -28.25 10.63 -9.73
CA PRO A 256 -29.17 10.61 -10.87
C PRO A 256 -29.82 9.24 -11.06
N LYS A 257 -29.14 8.14 -10.72
CA LYS A 257 -29.67 6.79 -10.90
C LYS A 257 -30.18 6.18 -9.58
N PRO A 258 -31.03 5.13 -9.63
CA PRO A 258 -31.47 4.43 -8.43
C PRO A 258 -30.33 3.80 -7.62
N GLU A 259 -29.31 3.23 -8.28
CA GLU A 259 -28.17 2.60 -7.60
C GLU A 259 -27.24 3.59 -6.88
N ASP A 260 -27.33 4.89 -7.18
CA ASP A 260 -26.61 5.96 -6.49
C ASP A 260 -27.33 6.41 -5.19
N ARG A 261 -28.48 5.82 -4.85
CA ARG A 261 -29.34 6.22 -3.72
C ARG A 261 -29.40 5.13 -2.67
N PHE A 262 -28.58 5.28 -1.64
CA PHE A 262 -28.50 4.35 -0.53
C PHE A 262 -28.07 5.05 0.75
N GLU A 263 -28.35 4.42 1.88
CA GLU A 263 -27.90 4.81 3.21
C GLU A 263 -26.87 3.79 3.68
N VAL A 264 -25.78 4.24 4.28
CA VAL A 264 -24.77 3.37 4.91
C VAL A 264 -24.40 3.91 6.28
N THR A 265 -24.41 3.03 7.29
CA THR A 265 -24.02 3.34 8.66
C THR A 265 -22.69 2.65 8.94
N VAL A 266 -21.71 3.43 9.39
CA VAL A 266 -20.31 3.06 9.56
C VAL A 266 -19.91 3.32 11.01
N LYS A 267 -19.31 2.34 11.66
CA LYS A 267 -18.87 2.43 13.06
C LYS A 267 -17.56 3.23 13.18
N SER A 268 -17.17 3.56 14.41
CA SER A 268 -15.90 4.25 14.70
C SER A 268 -14.63 3.45 14.37
N ASP A 269 -14.74 2.12 14.17
CA ASP A 269 -13.68 1.27 13.61
C ASP A 269 -13.62 1.28 12.07
N GLY A 270 -14.59 1.92 11.41
CA GLY A 270 -14.73 1.99 9.96
C GLY A 270 -15.51 0.82 9.33
N SER A 271 -15.96 -0.17 10.11
CA SER A 271 -16.80 -1.26 9.60
C SER A 271 -18.22 -0.80 9.29
N VAL A 272 -18.83 -1.42 8.28
CA VAL A 272 -20.22 -1.18 7.90
C VAL A 272 -21.14 -1.96 8.83
N GLU A 273 -21.97 -1.23 9.59
CA GLU A 273 -23.04 -1.84 10.40
C GLU A 273 -24.25 -2.20 9.55
N LYS A 274 -24.61 -1.30 8.63
CA LYS A 274 -25.83 -1.38 7.84
C LYS A 274 -25.61 -0.71 6.49
N SER A 275 -26.13 -1.31 5.43
CA SER A 275 -26.28 -0.63 4.14
C SER A 275 -27.66 -0.92 3.55
N THR A 276 -28.28 0.09 2.94
CA THR A 276 -29.47 -0.09 2.09
C THR A 276 -29.11 -0.17 0.61
N ARG A 277 -27.82 -0.24 0.28
CA ARG A 277 -27.34 -0.38 -1.10
C ARG A 277 -27.86 -1.69 -1.65
N VAL A 278 -28.61 -1.61 -2.75
CA VAL A 278 -29.17 -2.80 -3.40
C VAL A 278 -28.03 -3.63 -3.99
N GLU A 279 -27.68 -4.74 -3.35
CA GLU A 279 -26.87 -5.76 -4.00
C GLU A 279 -27.59 -6.25 -5.25
N VAL A 280 -26.90 -6.22 -6.39
CA VAL A 280 -27.38 -6.85 -7.62
C VAL A 280 -27.49 -8.36 -7.32
N PRO A 281 -28.70 -8.96 -7.39
CA PRO A 281 -28.88 -10.37 -7.07
C PRO A 281 -27.87 -11.22 -7.82
N THR A 282 -27.12 -12.04 -7.09
CA THR A 282 -26.09 -12.87 -7.71
C THR A 282 -26.78 -13.91 -8.60
N PRO A 283 -26.50 -13.92 -9.92
CA PRO A 283 -27.08 -14.92 -10.79
C PRO A 283 -26.45 -16.29 -10.53
N ASP A 284 -27.02 -17.32 -11.14
CA ASP A 284 -26.45 -18.67 -11.05
C ASP A 284 -25.00 -18.71 -11.57
N LYS A 285 -24.15 -19.48 -10.88
CA LYS A 285 -22.71 -19.57 -11.17
C LYS A 285 -22.44 -20.13 -12.57
N ASP A 286 -23.20 -21.12 -13.03
CA ASP A 286 -23.02 -21.69 -14.36
C ASP A 286 -23.55 -20.72 -15.44
N ALA A 287 -24.56 -19.91 -15.14
CA ALA A 287 -25.04 -18.86 -16.04
C ALA A 287 -24.03 -17.71 -16.22
N GLU A 288 -23.42 -17.18 -15.16
CA GLU A 288 -22.35 -16.17 -15.30
C GLU A 288 -21.09 -16.76 -15.95
N ARG A 289 -20.81 -18.05 -15.73
CA ARG A 289 -19.73 -18.77 -16.40
C ARG A 289 -19.96 -18.88 -17.92
N GLU A 290 -21.15 -19.30 -18.36
CA GLU A 290 -21.50 -19.38 -19.80
C GLU A 290 -21.44 -17.99 -20.45
N LYS A 291 -21.99 -16.98 -19.77
CA LYS A 291 -21.92 -15.58 -20.21
C LYS A 291 -20.47 -15.12 -20.40
N LEU A 292 -19.59 -15.37 -19.42
CA LEU A 292 -18.19 -14.96 -19.48
C LEU A 292 -17.42 -15.70 -20.57
N ASP A 293 -17.69 -17.00 -20.77
CA ASP A 293 -17.09 -17.80 -21.84
C ASP A 293 -17.46 -17.26 -23.24
N HIS A 294 -18.72 -16.89 -23.45
CA HIS A 294 -19.18 -16.25 -24.68
C HIS A 294 -18.56 -14.86 -24.90
N LEU A 295 -18.39 -14.07 -23.83
CA LEU A 295 -17.68 -12.80 -23.90
C LEU A 295 -16.21 -12.99 -24.22
N ALA A 296 -15.55 -14.03 -23.68
CA ALA A 296 -14.18 -14.36 -24.03
C ALA A 296 -14.04 -14.70 -25.53
N ASP A 297 -14.96 -15.49 -26.09
CA ASP A 297 -14.97 -15.84 -27.52
C ASP A 297 -15.19 -14.64 -28.45
N THR A 298 -15.99 -13.67 -28.04
CA THR A 298 -16.37 -12.52 -28.88
C THR A 298 -15.52 -11.27 -28.67
N LYS A 299 -14.86 -11.10 -27.51
CA LYS A 299 -14.09 -9.91 -27.15
C LYS A 299 -12.57 -10.13 -27.15
N ILE A 300 -12.09 -11.32 -26.82
CA ILE A 300 -10.66 -11.61 -26.75
C ILE A 300 -10.18 -12.09 -28.13
N GLY A 301 -9.84 -11.13 -29.00
CA GLY A 301 -9.48 -11.40 -30.39
C GLY A 301 -8.18 -12.18 -30.60
N LEU A 302 -7.31 -12.27 -29.59
CA LEU A 302 -6.05 -13.04 -29.67
C LEU A 302 -6.26 -14.46 -29.13
N LEU A 303 -6.09 -15.46 -30.00
CA LEU A 303 -6.33 -16.87 -29.67
C LEU A 303 -5.55 -17.35 -28.44
N LYS A 304 -4.27 -16.94 -28.29
CA LYS A 304 -3.44 -17.31 -27.14
C LYS A 304 -4.03 -16.79 -25.82
N GLU A 305 -4.38 -15.50 -25.78
CA GLU A 305 -4.97 -14.86 -24.60
C GLU A 305 -6.32 -15.48 -24.24
N ARG A 306 -7.18 -15.70 -25.24
CA ARG A 306 -8.48 -16.35 -25.04
C ARG A 306 -8.35 -17.77 -24.51
N THR A 307 -7.39 -18.53 -25.02
CA THR A 307 -7.13 -19.91 -24.57
C THR A 307 -6.66 -19.90 -23.11
N GLN A 308 -5.73 -19.01 -22.76
CA GLN A 308 -5.27 -18.85 -21.38
C GLN A 308 -6.42 -18.43 -20.46
N PHE A 309 -7.23 -17.45 -20.87
CA PHE A 309 -8.38 -16.97 -20.11
C PHE A 309 -9.39 -18.09 -19.77
N LYS A 310 -9.68 -19.00 -20.72
CA LYS A 310 -10.57 -20.15 -20.46
C LYS A 310 -9.93 -21.21 -19.55
N VAL A 311 -8.60 -21.39 -19.62
CA VAL A 311 -7.86 -22.23 -18.65
C VAL A 311 -7.89 -21.60 -17.25
N ASP A 312 -7.77 -20.27 -17.17
CA ASP A 312 -7.78 -19.52 -15.93
C ASP A 312 -9.16 -19.58 -15.25
N MET A 313 -10.25 -19.43 -16.01
CA MET A 313 -11.61 -19.70 -15.50
C MET A 313 -11.73 -21.09 -14.87
N LEU A 314 -11.27 -22.15 -15.54
CA LEU A 314 -11.30 -23.51 -15.01
C LEU A 314 -10.46 -23.68 -13.74
N ASN A 315 -9.25 -23.09 -13.73
CA ASN A 315 -8.34 -23.18 -12.59
C ASN A 315 -8.86 -22.37 -11.38
N PHE A 316 -9.55 -21.25 -11.60
CA PHE A 316 -10.28 -20.53 -10.55
C PHE A 316 -11.41 -21.38 -9.96
N GLU A 317 -12.22 -22.06 -10.79
CA GLU A 317 -13.26 -22.97 -10.28
C GLU A 317 -12.67 -24.08 -9.39
N GLN A 318 -11.51 -24.64 -9.79
CA GLN A 318 -10.78 -25.64 -8.99
C GLN A 318 -10.23 -25.06 -7.68
N ARG A 319 -9.59 -23.88 -7.71
CA ARG A 319 -9.11 -23.21 -6.50
C ARG A 319 -10.26 -22.85 -5.56
N ALA A 320 -11.35 -22.28 -6.09
CA ALA A 320 -12.54 -21.92 -5.35
C ALA A 320 -13.13 -23.12 -4.61
N GLN A 321 -13.20 -24.29 -5.27
CA GLN A 321 -13.61 -25.52 -4.62
C GLN A 321 -12.65 -25.97 -3.51
N ALA A 322 -11.33 -25.92 -3.76
CA ALA A 322 -10.29 -26.33 -2.81
C ALA A 322 -10.18 -25.40 -1.58
N GLN A 323 -10.45 -24.12 -1.76
CA GLN A 323 -10.42 -23.08 -0.71
C GLN A 323 -11.81 -22.77 -0.12
N HIS A 324 -12.83 -23.56 -0.50
CA HIS A 324 -14.21 -23.43 -0.02
C HIS A 324 -14.87 -22.06 -0.27
N LEU A 325 -14.48 -21.36 -1.34
CA LEU A 325 -15.22 -20.19 -1.82
C LEU A 325 -16.62 -20.61 -2.26
N SER A 326 -17.63 -19.78 -1.98
CA SER A 326 -19.01 -20.09 -2.35
C SER A 326 -19.20 -20.01 -3.87
N ALA A 327 -20.18 -20.75 -4.39
CA ALA A 327 -20.60 -20.60 -5.79
C ALA A 327 -21.09 -19.16 -6.08
N GLU A 328 -21.64 -18.48 -5.08
CA GLU A 328 -22.01 -17.06 -5.16
C GLU A 328 -20.79 -16.18 -5.39
N GLU A 329 -19.68 -16.40 -4.67
CA GLU A 329 -18.45 -15.60 -4.81
C GLU A 329 -17.84 -15.76 -6.21
N VAL A 330 -17.78 -17.00 -6.71
CA VAL A 330 -17.34 -17.28 -8.09
C VAL A 330 -18.24 -16.58 -9.12
N ALA A 331 -19.56 -16.62 -8.92
CA ALA A 331 -20.52 -15.94 -9.79
C ALA A 331 -20.37 -14.41 -9.75
N LYS A 332 -20.21 -13.81 -8.57
CA LYS A 332 -19.92 -12.37 -8.41
C LYS A 332 -18.63 -12.02 -9.15
N THR A 333 -17.52 -12.77 -8.96
CA THR A 333 -16.25 -12.52 -9.68
C THR A 333 -16.42 -12.57 -11.20
N TYR A 334 -17.08 -13.60 -11.75
CA TYR A 334 -17.34 -13.70 -13.19
C TYR A 334 -18.22 -12.57 -13.73
N ARG A 335 -19.21 -12.11 -12.95
CA ARG A 335 -20.03 -10.96 -13.29
C ARG A 335 -19.20 -9.68 -13.41
N GLU A 336 -18.28 -9.42 -12.47
CA GLU A 336 -17.43 -8.23 -12.52
C GLU A 336 -16.48 -8.24 -13.72
N ILE A 337 -15.89 -9.39 -14.06
CA ILE A 337 -15.06 -9.55 -15.27
C ILE A 337 -15.93 -9.39 -16.54
N SER A 338 -17.15 -9.94 -16.55
CA SER A 338 -18.10 -9.77 -17.65
C SER A 338 -18.44 -8.30 -17.89
N ARG A 339 -18.68 -7.50 -16.82
CA ARG A 339 -18.92 -6.06 -16.93
C ARG A 339 -17.78 -5.33 -17.66
N VAL A 340 -16.52 -5.72 -17.41
CA VAL A 340 -15.35 -5.14 -18.10
C VAL A 340 -15.35 -5.48 -19.59
N LEU A 341 -15.66 -6.73 -19.97
CA LEU A 341 -15.73 -7.14 -21.38
C LEU A 341 -16.96 -6.61 -22.13
N GLU A 342 -18.08 -6.38 -21.43
CA GLU A 342 -19.33 -5.82 -21.97
C GLU A 342 -19.27 -4.31 -22.21
N ALA A 343 -18.51 -3.58 -21.37
CA ALA A 343 -18.42 -2.13 -21.40
C ALA A 343 -17.99 -1.58 -22.78
N LYS A 344 -18.60 -0.45 -23.17
CA LYS A 344 -18.47 0.18 -24.48
C LYS A 344 -17.88 1.58 -24.36
N GLY A 345 -17.24 2.05 -25.42
CA GLY A 345 -16.66 3.39 -25.51
C GLY A 345 -15.16 3.41 -25.23
N THR A 346 -14.57 4.60 -25.24
CA THR A 346 -13.10 4.79 -25.23
C THR A 346 -12.59 5.49 -23.97
N GLN A 347 -13.45 5.76 -22.99
CA GLN A 347 -13.11 6.41 -21.72
C GLN A 347 -13.66 5.57 -20.54
N PRO A 348 -12.94 5.48 -19.41
CA PRO A 348 -11.58 6.01 -19.19
C PRO A 348 -10.52 5.31 -20.04
N MET A 349 -10.84 4.13 -20.58
CA MET A 349 -9.98 3.34 -21.48
C MET A 349 -10.75 2.73 -22.67
N ASP A 350 -10.03 2.15 -23.62
CA ASP A 350 -10.57 1.45 -24.80
C ASP A 350 -10.82 -0.05 -24.57
N ASP A 351 -11.43 -0.72 -25.57
CA ASP A 351 -11.74 -2.16 -25.53
C ASP A 351 -10.50 -3.03 -25.31
N ARG A 352 -9.35 -2.71 -25.92
CA ARG A 352 -8.14 -3.53 -25.82
C ARG A 352 -7.50 -3.42 -24.44
N LYS A 353 -7.56 -2.23 -23.83
CA LYS A 353 -7.22 -2.03 -22.42
C LYS A 353 -8.15 -2.82 -21.49
N ARG A 354 -9.48 -2.78 -21.73
CA ARG A 354 -10.44 -3.58 -20.94
C ARG A 354 -10.20 -5.08 -21.05
N VAL A 355 -9.84 -5.60 -22.23
CA VAL A 355 -9.43 -7.02 -22.39
C VAL A 355 -8.19 -7.35 -21.54
N ARG A 356 -7.16 -6.49 -21.50
CA ARG A 356 -5.98 -6.70 -20.63
C ARG A 356 -6.34 -6.69 -19.14
N VAL A 357 -7.21 -5.77 -18.72
CA VAL A 357 -7.72 -5.74 -17.34
C VAL A 357 -8.49 -7.02 -17.01
N ALA A 358 -9.39 -7.48 -17.89
CA ALA A 358 -10.12 -8.74 -17.69
C ALA A 358 -9.19 -9.96 -17.59
N LEU A 359 -8.15 -10.03 -18.43
CA LEU A 359 -7.11 -11.06 -18.35
C LEU A 359 -6.37 -11.00 -17.01
N GLY A 360 -5.98 -9.81 -16.54
CA GLY A 360 -5.32 -9.62 -15.24
C GLY A 360 -6.19 -10.04 -14.06
N ILE A 361 -7.45 -9.58 -14.00
CA ILE A 361 -8.40 -9.99 -12.94
C ILE A 361 -8.56 -11.51 -12.93
N MET A 362 -8.73 -12.15 -14.09
CA MET A 362 -8.90 -13.61 -14.16
C MET A 362 -7.63 -14.36 -13.75
N ALA A 363 -6.45 -13.83 -14.06
CA ALA A 363 -5.18 -14.41 -13.64
C ALA A 363 -5.00 -14.35 -12.10
N MET A 364 -5.22 -13.20 -11.46
CA MET A 364 -5.12 -13.05 -10.01
C MET A 364 -6.24 -13.80 -9.27
N ALA A 365 -7.45 -13.78 -9.83
CA ALA A 365 -8.56 -14.62 -9.37
C ALA A 365 -8.32 -16.12 -9.61
N THR A 366 -7.27 -16.53 -10.35
CA THR A 366 -6.84 -17.94 -10.42
C THR A 366 -5.75 -18.24 -9.39
N GLU A 367 -4.76 -17.36 -9.24
CA GLU A 367 -3.53 -17.63 -8.49
C GLU A 367 -3.05 -16.32 -7.84
N PRO A 368 -3.52 -15.98 -6.62
CA PRO A 368 -3.34 -14.64 -6.06
C PRO A 368 -1.88 -14.38 -5.72
N THR A 369 -1.20 -15.41 -5.21
CA THR A 369 0.23 -15.45 -4.86
C THR A 369 1.14 -15.57 -6.09
N SER A 370 0.76 -14.95 -7.20
CA SER A 370 1.59 -14.85 -8.41
C SER A 370 1.60 -13.42 -8.99
N ASN A 371 1.16 -12.49 -8.16
CA ASN A 371 1.00 -11.08 -8.43
C ASN A 371 1.95 -10.32 -7.51
N ASP A 372 3.03 -9.83 -8.11
CA ASP A 372 4.13 -9.18 -7.43
C ASP A 372 4.01 -7.65 -7.51
N GLN A 373 4.66 -6.94 -6.59
CA GLN A 373 4.65 -5.47 -6.63
C GLN A 373 5.39 -4.92 -7.86
N GLY A 374 6.23 -5.71 -8.54
CA GLY A 374 7.09 -5.30 -9.65
C GLY A 374 8.16 -4.29 -9.24
N SER A 375 8.56 -3.42 -10.17
CA SER A 375 9.51 -2.33 -9.92
C SER A 375 8.96 -1.13 -9.09
N HIS A 376 7.97 -1.35 -8.22
CA HIS A 376 7.23 -0.31 -7.49
C HIS A 376 7.30 -0.50 -5.97
N ASN A 377 6.92 0.51 -5.17
CA ASN A 377 7.04 0.52 -3.72
C ASN A 377 5.70 0.18 -3.02
N THR A 378 4.98 -0.85 -3.49
CA THR A 378 3.63 -1.18 -3.00
C THR A 378 3.46 -2.57 -2.37
N CYS A 379 4.53 -3.28 -1.97
CA CYS A 379 4.47 -4.56 -1.21
C CYS A 379 3.23 -4.69 -0.32
N ASN A 380 3.02 -3.67 0.50
CA ASN A 380 1.89 -3.51 1.41
C ASN A 380 0.53 -3.62 0.69
N VAL A 381 0.31 -2.84 -0.38
CA VAL A 381 -0.96 -2.81 -1.13
C VAL A 381 -1.15 -4.11 -1.94
N THR A 382 -0.09 -4.63 -2.54
CA THR A 382 -0.09 -5.93 -3.23
C THR A 382 -0.45 -7.08 -2.28
N ALA A 383 0.02 -7.07 -1.03
CA ALA A 383 -0.39 -8.07 -0.03
C ALA A 383 -1.89 -8.01 0.31
N ILE A 384 -2.51 -6.82 0.25
CA ILE A 384 -3.97 -6.67 0.38
C ILE A 384 -4.67 -7.19 -0.87
N GLU A 385 -4.17 -6.89 -2.07
CA GLU A 385 -4.68 -7.42 -3.33
C GLU A 385 -4.71 -8.96 -3.30
N ASN A 386 -3.59 -9.59 -2.97
CA ASN A 386 -3.42 -11.04 -2.92
C ASN A 386 -4.32 -11.67 -1.81
N ARG A 387 -4.46 -11.02 -0.64
CA ARG A 387 -5.42 -11.45 0.40
C ARG A 387 -6.86 -11.41 -0.11
N LEU A 388 -7.27 -10.32 -0.76
CA LEU A 388 -8.64 -10.17 -1.27
C LEU A 388 -8.93 -11.16 -2.40
N PHE A 389 -8.01 -11.34 -3.36
CA PHE A 389 -8.20 -12.37 -4.41
C PHE A 389 -8.23 -13.79 -3.86
N THR A 390 -7.61 -14.06 -2.70
CA THR A 390 -7.72 -15.35 -2.01
C THR A 390 -9.09 -15.54 -1.35
N ARG A 391 -9.62 -14.52 -0.64
CA ARG A 391 -10.80 -14.65 0.24
C ARG A 391 -12.12 -14.17 -0.33
N GLU A 392 -12.09 -13.08 -1.10
CA GLU A 392 -13.25 -12.36 -1.62
C GLU A 392 -12.92 -11.74 -2.99
N PRO A 393 -12.56 -12.57 -3.99
CA PRO A 393 -12.09 -12.10 -5.30
C PRO A 393 -13.10 -11.20 -6.02
N SER A 394 -14.39 -11.29 -5.72
CA SER A 394 -15.40 -10.42 -6.30
C SER A 394 -15.28 -8.96 -5.85
N SER A 395 -14.84 -8.69 -4.62
CA SER A 395 -14.67 -7.31 -4.12
C SER A 395 -13.45 -6.62 -4.74
N ALA A 396 -12.33 -7.34 -4.91
CA ALA A 396 -11.18 -6.84 -5.67
C ALA A 396 -11.54 -6.66 -7.16
N ALA A 397 -12.16 -7.66 -7.79
CA ALA A 397 -12.61 -7.58 -9.18
C ALA A 397 -13.61 -6.42 -9.41
N LYS A 398 -14.52 -6.17 -8.46
CA LYS A 398 -15.47 -5.06 -8.51
C LYS A 398 -14.78 -3.70 -8.49
N LEU A 399 -13.80 -3.51 -7.61
CA LEU A 399 -13.03 -2.27 -7.52
C LEU A 399 -12.33 -1.99 -8.85
N ILE A 400 -11.61 -2.97 -9.40
CA ILE A 400 -10.91 -2.86 -10.68
C ILE A 400 -11.90 -2.61 -11.84
N ALA A 401 -13.04 -3.33 -11.86
CA ALA A 401 -14.06 -3.19 -12.89
C ALA A 401 -14.72 -1.79 -12.86
N ASP A 402 -15.09 -1.29 -11.69
CA ASP A 402 -15.73 0.03 -11.54
C ASP A 402 -14.79 1.15 -12.03
N VAL A 403 -13.51 1.15 -11.64
CA VAL A 403 -12.54 2.14 -12.14
C VAL A 403 -12.23 1.95 -13.62
N ALA A 404 -12.14 0.71 -14.12
CA ALA A 404 -11.85 0.45 -15.54
C ALA A 404 -12.99 0.89 -16.49
N ILE A 405 -14.24 0.83 -16.01
CA ILE A 405 -15.44 1.14 -16.80
C ILE A 405 -15.84 2.63 -16.64
N THR A 406 -15.73 3.19 -15.44
CA THR A 406 -16.31 4.51 -15.12
C THR A 406 -15.29 5.56 -14.69
N GLY A 407 -14.08 5.14 -14.32
CA GLY A 407 -13.05 6.00 -13.75
C GLY A 407 -13.22 6.28 -12.25
N LYS A 408 -14.27 5.73 -11.61
CA LYS A 408 -14.55 5.84 -10.18
C LYS A 408 -14.92 4.50 -9.56
N TYR A 409 -14.77 4.37 -8.25
CA TYR A 409 -15.26 3.26 -7.45
C TYR A 409 -15.96 3.80 -6.20
N VAL A 410 -17.01 3.10 -5.76
CA VAL A 410 -17.78 3.42 -4.56
C VAL A 410 -17.74 2.21 -3.65
N ALA A 411 -17.00 2.34 -2.55
CA ALA A 411 -16.65 1.29 -1.62
C ALA A 411 -17.83 0.78 -0.78
N ALA A 412 -17.61 -0.22 0.08
CA ALA A 412 -18.67 -0.81 0.89
C ALA A 412 -19.30 0.20 1.86
N ASP A 413 -18.47 1.08 2.42
CA ASP A 413 -18.83 2.16 3.34
C ASP A 413 -19.30 3.45 2.66
N GLY A 414 -19.46 3.46 1.34
CA GLY A 414 -19.85 4.64 0.56
C GLY A 414 -18.70 5.54 0.09
N THR A 415 -17.48 5.35 0.59
CA THR A 415 -16.29 6.12 0.17
C THR A 415 -16.15 6.08 -1.34
N THR A 416 -16.12 7.26 -1.98
CA THR A 416 -16.07 7.40 -3.43
C THR A 416 -14.70 7.86 -3.88
N VAL A 417 -13.98 6.99 -4.58
CA VAL A 417 -12.67 7.30 -5.17
C VAL A 417 -12.81 7.53 -6.67
N LYS A 418 -12.10 8.53 -7.20
CA LYS A 418 -12.06 8.86 -8.63
C LYS A 418 -10.63 9.06 -9.08
N LEU A 419 -10.20 8.24 -10.03
CA LEU A 419 -8.83 8.26 -10.51
C LEU A 419 -8.63 9.37 -11.55
N ASP A 420 -7.49 10.05 -11.45
CA ASP A 420 -7.09 11.02 -12.47
C ASP A 420 -6.71 10.31 -13.78
N ARG A 421 -6.88 11.03 -14.91
CA ARG A 421 -6.68 10.46 -16.26
C ARG A 421 -5.30 9.84 -16.48
N GLY A 422 -4.28 10.33 -15.76
CA GLY A 422 -2.92 9.78 -15.79
C GLY A 422 -2.87 8.31 -15.40
N SER A 423 -3.60 7.92 -14.34
CA SER A 423 -3.59 6.58 -13.74
C SER A 423 -4.11 5.46 -14.65
N PHE A 424 -4.76 5.78 -15.78
CA PHE A 424 -5.17 4.82 -16.81
C PHE A 424 -4.08 4.61 -17.89
N SER A 425 -2.86 5.07 -17.63
CA SER A 425 -1.69 4.86 -18.49
C SER A 425 -0.77 3.83 -17.85
N THR A 426 -0.47 2.77 -18.58
CA THR A 426 0.55 1.77 -18.23
C THR A 426 1.94 2.30 -18.59
N TYR A 427 2.93 2.17 -17.70
CA TYR A 427 4.29 2.67 -17.92
C TYR A 427 5.34 1.67 -17.41
N GLY A 428 5.82 0.80 -18.30
CA GLY A 428 6.78 -0.25 -17.94
C GLY A 428 6.10 -1.61 -17.99
N GLU A 429 6.30 -2.40 -16.95
CA GLU A 429 5.92 -3.81 -16.81
C GLU A 429 4.42 -4.05 -17.10
N GLU A 430 3.53 -3.18 -16.62
CA GLU A 430 2.07 -3.37 -16.77
C GLU A 430 1.57 -3.13 -18.19
N ALA A 431 2.38 -2.47 -19.04
CA ALA A 431 2.06 -2.34 -20.45
C ALA A 431 2.07 -3.72 -21.15
N ASN A 432 2.93 -4.63 -20.68
CA ASN A 432 3.07 -5.99 -21.19
C ASN A 432 1.93 -6.90 -20.72
N ASN A 433 1.38 -6.62 -19.53
CA ASN A 433 0.41 -7.47 -18.85
C ASN A 433 0.93 -8.91 -18.75
N ALA A 434 2.09 -9.03 -18.10
CA ALA A 434 2.96 -10.19 -18.14
C ALA A 434 2.28 -11.49 -17.66
N PRO A 435 2.78 -12.66 -18.07
CA PRO A 435 2.40 -13.94 -17.47
C PRO A 435 2.62 -13.94 -15.96
N ARG A 436 1.95 -14.84 -15.25
CA ARG A 436 2.16 -15.07 -13.81
C ARG A 436 3.60 -15.47 -13.49
N GLY A 437 4.08 -15.10 -12.31
CA GLY A 437 5.39 -15.50 -11.82
C GLY A 437 6.58 -14.93 -12.60
N THR A 438 6.40 -13.80 -13.28
CA THR A 438 7.50 -13.07 -13.93
C THR A 438 8.08 -11.96 -13.05
N ASN A 439 7.63 -11.80 -11.80
CA ASN A 439 7.97 -10.67 -10.93
C ASN A 439 7.59 -9.29 -11.53
N GLU A 440 6.62 -9.26 -12.44
CA GLU A 440 6.13 -8.04 -13.11
C GLU A 440 4.68 -7.76 -12.68
N ARG A 441 4.37 -6.49 -12.42
CA ARG A 441 2.99 -6.05 -12.17
C ARG A 441 2.13 -6.17 -13.44
N ASN A 442 0.88 -6.59 -13.29
CA ASN A 442 -0.11 -6.60 -14.38
C ASN A 442 -1.03 -5.35 -14.35
N TYR A 443 -1.74 -5.06 -15.45
CA TYR A 443 -2.51 -3.80 -15.54
C TYR A 443 -3.76 -3.78 -14.65
N ALA A 444 -4.32 -4.93 -14.27
CA ALA A 444 -5.40 -4.97 -13.29
C ALA A 444 -4.88 -4.62 -11.88
N SER A 445 -3.70 -5.11 -11.51
CA SER A 445 -3.03 -4.76 -10.25
C SER A 445 -2.69 -3.26 -10.16
N GLN A 446 -2.18 -2.64 -11.24
CA GLN A 446 -2.00 -1.17 -11.29
C GLN A 446 -3.29 -0.41 -10.93
N LEU A 447 -4.44 -0.85 -11.45
CA LEU A 447 -5.73 -0.21 -11.18
C LEU A 447 -6.23 -0.49 -9.76
N PHE A 448 -5.94 -1.68 -9.22
CA PHE A 448 -6.21 -2.01 -7.82
C PHE A 448 -5.40 -1.11 -6.89
N ASP A 449 -4.06 -1.16 -6.99
CA ASP A 449 -3.14 -0.43 -6.11
C ASP A 449 -3.45 1.07 -6.10
N VAL A 450 -3.62 1.67 -7.28
CA VAL A 450 -3.89 3.10 -7.38
C VAL A 450 -5.25 3.45 -6.77
N ALA A 451 -6.28 2.63 -6.93
CA ALA A 451 -7.58 2.89 -6.31
C ALA A 451 -7.57 2.64 -4.79
N ALA A 452 -6.93 1.58 -4.32
CA ALA A 452 -6.85 1.21 -2.92
C ALA A 452 -6.12 2.28 -2.09
N VAL A 453 -4.95 2.77 -2.54
CA VAL A 453 -4.24 3.88 -1.88
C VAL A 453 -5.10 5.16 -1.84
N ASN A 454 -5.81 5.47 -2.92
CA ASN A 454 -6.65 6.66 -2.96
C ASN A 454 -7.91 6.55 -2.07
N LEU A 455 -8.39 5.36 -1.68
CA LEU A 455 -9.48 5.24 -0.70
C LEU A 455 -9.07 5.81 0.67
N VAL A 456 -7.84 5.53 1.10
CA VAL A 456 -7.26 6.09 2.34
C VAL A 456 -7.04 7.60 2.20
N LEU A 457 -6.50 8.06 1.06
CA LEU A 457 -6.27 9.50 0.83
C LEU A 457 -7.57 10.31 0.74
N VAL A 458 -8.66 9.76 0.17
CA VAL A 458 -9.98 10.41 0.16
C VAL A 458 -10.48 10.61 1.59
N LYS A 459 -10.42 9.59 2.45
CA LYS A 459 -10.81 9.72 3.87
C LYS A 459 -9.94 10.72 4.63
N HIS A 460 -8.64 10.76 4.35
CA HIS A 460 -7.75 11.78 4.92
C HIS A 460 -8.13 13.19 4.45
N ASN A 461 -8.39 13.39 3.15
CA ASN A 461 -8.84 14.67 2.59
C ASN A 461 -10.17 15.15 3.20
N GLU A 462 -11.11 14.22 3.44
CA GLU A 462 -12.40 14.51 4.11
C GLU A 462 -12.25 14.87 5.59
N ALA A 463 -11.19 14.40 6.26
CA ALA A 463 -10.95 14.68 7.66
C ALA A 463 -10.31 16.06 7.91
N THR A 464 -9.57 16.64 6.95
CA THR A 464 -8.97 17.97 7.15
C THR A 464 -9.96 19.10 6.89
N ILE A 465 -9.78 20.25 7.55
CA ILE A 465 -10.50 21.49 7.24
C ILE A 465 -9.50 22.65 7.04
N PRO A 466 -9.36 23.22 5.83
CA PRO A 466 -10.12 22.88 4.62
C PRO A 466 -9.85 21.43 4.15
N PRO A 467 -10.79 20.79 3.43
CA PRO A 467 -10.56 19.47 2.87
C PRO A 467 -9.31 19.47 1.97
N GLY A 468 -8.54 18.39 2.12
CA GLY A 468 -7.32 18.14 1.37
C GLY A 468 -7.61 17.82 -0.09
N ASP A 469 -6.55 17.72 -0.88
CA ASP A 469 -6.62 17.24 -2.26
C ASP A 469 -5.40 16.36 -2.58
N LEU A 470 -5.06 15.48 -1.63
CA LEU A 470 -4.04 14.44 -1.81
C LEU A 470 -4.56 13.38 -2.76
N ARG A 471 -3.75 13.04 -3.76
CA ARG A 471 -4.02 11.92 -4.67
C ARG A 471 -2.75 11.13 -4.94
N TYR A 472 -2.92 9.81 -5.00
CA TYR A 472 -1.91 8.90 -5.47
C TYR A 472 -2.09 8.64 -6.97
N SER A 473 -1.00 8.63 -7.73
CA SER A 473 -1.00 8.32 -9.14
C SER A 473 0.26 7.53 -9.51
N GLN A 474 0.18 6.83 -10.63
CA GLN A 474 1.35 6.24 -11.26
C GLN A 474 1.59 6.95 -12.60
N GLU A 475 2.70 7.66 -12.66
CA GLU A 475 3.15 8.48 -13.78
C GLU A 475 4.28 7.77 -14.54
N ARG A 476 4.73 8.37 -15.66
CA ARG A 476 5.89 7.86 -16.39
C ARG A 476 7.16 8.05 -15.54
N PRO A 477 7.98 7.00 -15.34
CA PRO A 477 9.33 7.13 -14.79
C PRO A 477 10.16 8.23 -15.48
N THR A 478 10.80 9.08 -14.67
CA THR A 478 11.55 10.26 -15.13
C THR A 478 13.06 10.06 -15.11
N LYS A 479 13.55 9.05 -14.37
CA LYS A 479 14.97 8.70 -14.18
C LYS A 479 15.11 7.21 -13.84
N PRO A 480 16.30 6.58 -13.92
CA PRO A 480 16.51 5.23 -13.39
C PRO A 480 16.20 5.18 -11.89
N GLY A 481 15.57 4.09 -11.44
CA GLY A 481 15.14 3.89 -10.04
C GLY A 481 13.90 4.71 -9.62
N ASP A 482 13.22 5.37 -10.57
CA ASP A 482 11.93 6.02 -10.35
C ASP A 482 10.81 5.06 -10.73
N SER A 483 10.03 4.59 -9.75
CA SER A 483 8.89 3.69 -9.96
C SER A 483 7.69 4.37 -10.67
N GLY A 484 7.74 5.69 -10.87
CA GLY A 484 6.66 6.49 -11.42
C GLY A 484 5.56 6.84 -10.42
N GLU A 485 5.57 6.27 -9.22
CA GLU A 485 4.56 6.48 -8.17
C GLU A 485 4.64 7.89 -7.58
N ARG A 486 3.50 8.52 -7.31
CA ARG A 486 3.43 9.87 -6.73
C ARG A 486 2.26 10.01 -5.78
N VAL A 487 2.48 10.63 -4.63
CA VAL A 487 1.42 11.34 -3.89
C VAL A 487 1.61 12.83 -4.12
N ARG A 488 0.58 13.51 -4.62
CA ARG A 488 0.58 14.96 -4.86
C ARG A 488 -0.59 15.63 -4.14
N ASP A 489 -0.34 16.83 -3.63
CA ASP A 489 -1.35 17.77 -3.15
C ASP A 489 -1.78 18.67 -4.32
N TYR A 490 -3.04 18.58 -4.70
CA TYR A 490 -3.66 19.39 -5.76
C TYR A 490 -4.37 20.64 -5.24
N SER A 491 -4.32 20.92 -3.93
CA SER A 491 -4.84 22.16 -3.35
C SER A 491 -3.97 23.38 -3.70
N THR A 492 -2.72 23.14 -4.14
CA THR A 492 -1.83 24.13 -4.73
C THR A 492 -1.80 24.06 -6.26
N ASN A 493 -1.53 25.20 -6.91
CA ASN A 493 -1.29 25.27 -8.35
C ASN A 493 0.08 25.91 -8.64
N PRO A 494 1.08 25.15 -9.16
CA PRO A 494 1.01 23.75 -9.56
C PRO A 494 0.85 22.78 -8.36
N PRO A 495 0.38 21.54 -8.59
CA PRO A 495 0.30 20.52 -7.54
C PRO A 495 1.67 20.21 -6.93
N LYS A 496 1.73 20.17 -5.59
CA LYS A 496 2.95 19.91 -4.83
C LYS A 496 3.21 18.40 -4.74
N LEU A 497 4.44 17.97 -5.02
CA LEU A 497 4.85 16.59 -4.75
C LEU A 497 5.02 16.40 -3.23
N ILE A 498 4.35 15.39 -2.67
CA ILE A 498 4.42 15.02 -1.26
C ILE A 498 5.32 13.78 -1.08
N SER A 499 5.13 12.75 -1.91
CA SER A 499 5.91 11.51 -1.88
C SER A 499 6.08 10.90 -3.27
N ASP A 500 7.12 10.08 -3.47
CA ASP A 500 7.39 9.27 -4.67
C ASP A 500 7.06 7.77 -4.49
N ASN A 501 6.23 7.47 -3.49
CA ASN A 501 5.69 6.15 -3.13
C ASN A 501 4.27 6.35 -2.54
N PRO A 502 3.51 5.30 -2.17
CA PRO A 502 2.16 5.41 -1.61
C PRO A 502 2.03 6.21 -0.29
N TYR A 503 3.15 6.61 0.31
CA TYR A 503 3.22 7.36 1.57
C TYR A 503 2.56 6.60 2.74
N LYS A 504 2.23 7.30 3.83
CA LYS A 504 1.58 6.71 5.01
C LYS A 504 0.26 5.99 4.72
N ALA A 505 -0.38 6.25 3.57
CA ALA A 505 -1.60 5.56 3.19
C ALA A 505 -1.42 4.03 3.05
N ALA A 506 -0.20 3.56 2.77
CA ALA A 506 0.12 2.13 2.73
C ALA A 506 0.76 1.58 4.02
N MET A 507 0.86 2.35 5.12
CA MET A 507 1.27 1.80 6.43
C MET A 507 0.15 0.94 7.03
N PHE A 508 0.46 0.12 8.03
CA PHE A 508 -0.45 -0.88 8.64
C PHE A 508 -1.89 -0.41 8.89
N ASP A 509 -2.10 0.75 9.52
CA ASP A 509 -3.45 1.27 9.77
C ASP A 509 -4.15 1.69 8.48
N GLY A 510 -3.42 2.25 7.52
CA GLY A 510 -3.90 2.50 6.15
C GLY A 510 -4.25 1.20 5.42
N MET A 511 -3.48 0.13 5.60
CA MET A 511 -3.76 -1.19 5.01
C MET A 511 -5.04 -1.82 5.59
N LEU A 512 -5.18 -1.81 6.91
CA LEU A 512 -6.39 -2.23 7.61
C LEU A 512 -7.59 -1.37 7.18
N GLN A 513 -7.39 -0.06 7.00
CA GLN A 513 -8.40 0.83 6.46
C GLN A 513 -8.76 0.51 5.00
N MET A 514 -7.81 0.18 4.12
CA MET A 514 -8.13 -0.26 2.75
C MET A 514 -9.01 -1.52 2.77
N ASN A 515 -8.60 -2.57 3.50
CA ASN A 515 -9.38 -3.80 3.64
C ASN A 515 -10.78 -3.52 4.19
N THR A 516 -10.88 -2.72 5.25
CA THR A 516 -12.15 -2.35 5.89
C THR A 516 -13.06 -1.54 4.95
N THR A 517 -12.49 -0.60 4.18
CA THR A 517 -13.22 0.23 3.23
C THR A 517 -13.75 -0.60 2.05
N ILE A 518 -12.93 -1.51 1.52
CA ILE A 518 -13.28 -2.37 0.37
C ILE A 518 -14.32 -3.43 0.75
N THR A 519 -14.14 -4.12 1.88
CA THR A 519 -14.97 -5.27 2.30
C THR A 519 -16.12 -4.90 3.24
N GLY A 520 -16.09 -3.71 3.83
CA GLY A 520 -16.98 -3.29 4.92
C GLY A 520 -16.63 -3.92 6.28
N ARG A 521 -15.58 -4.75 6.39
CA ARG A 521 -15.27 -5.52 7.61
C ARG A 521 -13.95 -5.07 8.25
N PHE A 522 -14.02 -4.75 9.54
CA PHE A 522 -12.85 -4.48 10.36
C PHE A 522 -12.25 -5.82 10.83
N GLU A 523 -11.09 -6.19 10.28
CA GLU A 523 -10.43 -7.49 10.49
C GLU A 523 -9.00 -7.28 11.05
N PRO A 524 -8.81 -6.70 12.26
CA PRO A 524 -7.49 -6.31 12.78
C PRO A 524 -6.55 -7.50 12.97
N ASP A 525 -7.07 -8.69 13.34
CA ASP A 525 -6.27 -9.93 13.48
C ASP A 525 -5.75 -10.49 12.15
N ALA A 526 -6.21 -9.97 11.00
CA ALA A 526 -5.62 -10.28 9.69
C ALA A 526 -4.33 -9.49 9.41
N PHE A 527 -3.97 -8.53 10.26
CA PHE A 527 -2.80 -7.67 10.15
C PHE A 527 -1.97 -7.82 11.42
N MET A 528 -0.78 -8.39 11.29
CA MET A 528 0.10 -8.70 12.41
C MET A 528 1.42 -7.95 12.30
N VAL A 529 1.88 -7.37 13.41
CA VAL A 529 3.18 -6.71 13.53
C VAL A 529 3.77 -6.98 14.92
N HIS A 530 5.09 -7.14 15.00
CA HIS A 530 5.77 -7.27 16.28
C HIS A 530 5.65 -5.95 17.07
N ARG A 531 5.47 -6.01 18.40
CA ARG A 531 5.29 -4.82 19.25
C ARG A 531 6.35 -3.74 19.03
N ASP A 532 7.63 -4.15 18.94
CA ASP A 532 8.76 -3.23 18.71
C ASP A 532 8.68 -2.44 17.38
N ALA A 533 7.89 -2.91 16.41
CA ALA A 533 7.66 -2.28 15.12
C ALA A 533 6.24 -1.68 14.99
N GLN A 534 5.41 -1.73 16.04
CA GLN A 534 4.06 -1.18 16.03
C GLN A 534 4.08 0.32 16.35
N PRO A 535 3.52 1.19 15.48
CA PRO A 535 3.29 2.59 15.82
C PRO A 535 2.30 2.73 16.99
N GLN A 536 2.55 3.64 17.92
CA GLN A 536 1.65 3.88 19.06
C GLN A 536 0.23 4.23 18.59
N GLY A 537 -0.78 3.56 19.15
CA GLY A 537 -2.19 3.77 18.79
C GLY A 537 -2.67 3.01 17.54
N SER A 538 -1.79 2.23 16.89
CA SER A 538 -2.18 1.40 15.75
C SER A 538 -3.25 0.36 16.11
N LYS A 539 -4.15 0.10 15.16
CA LYS A 539 -5.34 -0.76 15.29
C LYS A 539 -5.10 -2.20 14.82
N VAL A 540 -3.96 -2.50 14.21
CA VAL A 540 -3.59 -3.87 13.82
C VAL A 540 -3.22 -4.71 15.05
N ALA A 541 -3.28 -6.04 14.94
CA ALA A 541 -3.01 -6.93 16.06
C ALA A 541 -1.51 -7.02 16.38
N PRO A 542 -1.03 -6.52 17.54
CA PRO A 542 0.35 -6.72 17.94
C PRO A 542 0.58 -8.13 18.46
N PHE A 543 1.84 -8.54 18.47
CA PHE A 543 2.33 -9.64 19.28
C PHE A 543 3.71 -9.32 19.85
N ASP A 544 4.03 -9.87 21.01
CA ASP A 544 5.30 -9.65 21.72
C ASP A 544 6.16 -10.92 21.75
N THR A 545 5.54 -12.06 22.06
CA THR A 545 6.23 -13.35 22.21
C THR A 545 6.06 -14.27 21.01
N LYS A 546 6.97 -15.25 20.87
CA LYS A 546 6.87 -16.31 19.86
C LYS A 546 5.59 -17.13 20.05
N GLU A 547 5.26 -17.43 21.30
CA GLU A 547 4.09 -18.21 21.68
C GLU A 547 2.79 -17.48 21.31
N GLU A 548 2.74 -16.16 21.46
CA GLU A 548 1.61 -15.35 20.99
C GLU A 548 1.52 -15.31 19.46
N PHE A 549 2.66 -15.10 18.78
CA PHE A 549 2.75 -15.10 17.32
C PHE A 549 2.23 -16.41 16.72
N GLU A 550 2.70 -17.55 17.24
CA GLU A 550 2.29 -18.87 16.81
C GLU A 550 0.81 -19.16 17.14
N ALA A 551 0.34 -18.79 18.33
CA ALA A 551 -1.06 -18.96 18.71
C ALA A 551 -2.02 -18.16 17.81
N ARG A 552 -1.65 -16.94 17.40
CA ARG A 552 -2.44 -16.12 16.47
C ARG A 552 -2.51 -16.75 15.07
N ILE A 553 -1.39 -17.22 14.52
CA ILE A 553 -1.36 -17.89 13.22
C ILE A 553 -2.15 -19.21 13.28
N ALA A 554 -2.01 -19.99 14.35
CA ALA A 554 -2.77 -21.22 14.56
C ALA A 554 -4.29 -20.96 14.63
N ALA A 555 -4.71 -19.95 15.38
CA ALA A 555 -6.11 -19.54 15.47
C ALA A 555 -6.67 -19.07 14.11
N ALA A 556 -5.90 -18.28 13.36
CA ALA A 556 -6.29 -17.84 12.02
C ALA A 556 -6.34 -19.00 11.00
N LYS A 557 -5.55 -20.07 11.17
CA LYS A 557 -5.71 -21.30 10.38
C LYS A 557 -7.01 -22.01 10.76
N GLU A 558 -7.26 -22.22 12.05
CA GLU A 558 -8.44 -22.93 12.55
C GLU A 558 -9.75 -22.23 12.19
N SER A 559 -9.78 -20.89 12.27
CA SER A 559 -10.95 -20.09 11.92
C SER A 559 -11.13 -19.84 10.41
N GLY A 560 -10.24 -20.36 9.56
CA GLY A 560 -10.21 -20.03 8.14
C GLY A 560 -10.02 -18.53 7.87
N GLY A 561 -9.24 -17.84 8.71
CA GLY A 561 -8.90 -16.42 8.62
C GLY A 561 -7.66 -16.09 7.74
N LEU A 562 -6.83 -17.09 7.45
CA LEU A 562 -5.70 -16.98 6.52
C LEU A 562 -6.14 -16.47 5.12
N PRO A 563 -5.28 -15.77 4.37
CA PRO A 563 -3.88 -15.48 4.68
C PRO A 563 -3.67 -14.22 5.54
N ILE A 564 -2.74 -14.23 6.50
CA ILE A 564 -2.41 -13.07 7.37
C ILE A 564 -1.39 -12.16 6.69
N ILE A 565 -1.61 -10.85 6.75
CA ILE A 565 -0.62 -9.83 6.37
C ILE A 565 0.32 -9.62 7.57
N LEU A 566 1.62 -9.84 7.36
CA LEU A 566 2.62 -9.83 8.43
C LEU A 566 3.77 -8.85 8.15
N GLY A 567 4.10 -8.05 9.16
CA GLY A 567 5.28 -7.19 9.18
C GLY A 567 6.56 -7.97 9.50
N VAL A 568 7.55 -7.83 8.63
CA VAL A 568 8.86 -8.45 8.76
C VAL A 568 9.98 -7.44 8.48
N HIS A 569 11.17 -7.74 8.99
CA HIS A 569 12.39 -6.99 8.77
C HIS A 569 13.28 -7.78 7.82
N SER A 570 13.35 -7.30 6.59
CA SER A 570 14.03 -7.94 5.45
C SER A 570 15.54 -8.13 5.60
N ASN A 571 16.15 -7.62 6.68
CA ASN A 571 17.53 -7.90 7.05
C ASN A 571 17.69 -9.19 7.90
N ASN A 572 16.62 -9.92 8.22
CA ASN A 572 16.69 -11.24 8.85
C ASN A 572 16.52 -12.36 7.82
N PRO A 573 17.09 -13.55 8.05
CA PRO A 573 16.60 -14.78 7.42
C PRO A 573 15.09 -14.95 7.66
N PRO A 574 14.32 -15.47 6.69
CA PRO A 574 14.75 -16.00 5.39
C PRO A 574 15.05 -14.91 4.33
N PHE A 575 14.61 -13.67 4.55
CA PHE A 575 14.71 -12.55 3.59
C PHE A 575 16.14 -12.08 3.31
N PHE A 576 17.06 -12.34 4.25
CA PHE A 576 18.46 -11.99 4.15
C PHE A 576 19.38 -13.22 4.25
N ASP A 577 20.08 -13.51 3.16
CA ASP A 577 21.17 -14.49 3.15
C ASP A 577 22.44 -13.90 3.79
N THR A 578 22.76 -14.33 5.01
CA THR A 578 23.97 -13.91 5.75
C THR A 578 25.27 -14.39 5.09
N GLU A 579 25.22 -15.49 4.35
CA GLU A 579 26.36 -16.11 3.65
C GLU A 579 26.56 -15.51 2.25
N SER A 580 25.65 -14.63 1.82
CA SER A 580 25.67 -13.98 0.53
C SER A 580 26.99 -13.24 0.28
N ARG A 581 27.63 -13.53 -0.84
CA ARG A 581 28.87 -12.84 -1.27
C ARG A 581 28.64 -11.38 -1.67
N TYR A 582 27.40 -10.92 -1.78
CA TYR A 582 27.10 -9.53 -2.04
C TYR A 582 27.44 -8.66 -0.82
N PRO A 583 27.89 -7.40 -1.00
CA PRO A 583 28.15 -6.48 0.10
C PRO A 583 26.92 -6.29 0.99
N LEU A 584 27.15 -6.12 2.30
CA LEU A 584 26.09 -5.76 3.24
C LEU A 584 25.49 -4.39 2.88
N ARG A 585 24.16 -4.28 2.80
CA ARG A 585 23.42 -3.03 2.53
C ARG A 585 23.24 -2.20 3.80
N LEU A 586 24.35 -1.76 4.39
CA LEU A 586 24.40 -1.10 5.70
C LEU A 586 23.69 0.27 5.73
N ASP A 587 23.51 0.87 4.56
CA ASP A 587 22.73 2.09 4.32
C ASP A 587 21.22 1.88 4.53
N HIS A 588 20.73 0.64 4.46
CA HIS A 588 19.34 0.25 4.75
C HIS A 588 19.20 -0.55 6.06
N ALA A 589 20.22 -0.58 6.93
CA ALA A 589 20.25 -1.42 8.13
C ALA A 589 19.15 -1.15 9.18
N THR A 590 18.41 -0.04 9.03
CA THR A 590 17.26 0.37 9.86
C THR A 590 16.03 0.74 9.00
N GLN A 591 16.08 0.50 7.69
CA GLN A 591 15.03 0.81 6.70
C GLN A 591 14.66 -0.48 5.96
N ASP A 592 14.19 -1.46 6.73
CA ASP A 592 14.08 -2.86 6.31
C ASP A 592 12.70 -3.47 6.48
N GLY A 593 11.72 -2.68 6.94
CA GLY A 593 10.33 -3.08 6.98
C GLY A 593 9.84 -3.55 5.62
N HIS A 594 9.28 -4.75 5.60
CA HIS A 594 8.66 -5.39 4.45
C HIS A 594 7.38 -6.08 4.90
N ILE A 595 6.49 -6.36 3.95
CA ILE A 595 5.22 -7.04 4.17
C ILE A 595 5.18 -8.34 3.37
N VAL A 596 4.83 -9.41 4.06
CA VAL A 596 4.55 -10.72 3.46
C VAL A 596 3.15 -11.19 3.79
N LEU A 597 2.65 -12.11 2.99
CA LEU A 597 1.33 -12.68 3.15
C LEU A 597 1.46 -14.15 3.61
N VAL A 598 1.26 -14.41 4.90
CA VAL A 598 1.31 -15.77 5.49
C VAL A 598 0.13 -16.57 4.97
N THR A 599 0.40 -17.56 4.12
CA THR A 599 -0.58 -18.38 3.42
C THR A 599 -0.92 -19.68 4.14
N GLY A 600 -0.04 -20.17 5.00
CA GLY A 600 -0.22 -21.43 5.72
C GLY A 600 0.64 -21.58 6.96
N TYR A 601 0.29 -22.59 7.76
CA TYR A 601 1.01 -22.99 8.96
C TYR A 601 0.76 -24.48 9.22
N ASP A 602 1.79 -25.25 9.56
CA ASP A 602 1.66 -26.63 10.01
C ASP A 602 2.01 -26.74 11.50
N PRO A 603 1.04 -27.06 12.38
CA PRO A 603 1.29 -27.20 13.82
C PRO A 603 2.13 -28.43 14.20
N ILE A 604 2.32 -29.40 13.31
CA ILE A 604 3.11 -30.62 13.57
C ILE A 604 4.60 -30.33 13.39
N THR A 605 4.98 -29.74 12.26
CA THR A 605 6.36 -29.33 11.96
C THR A 605 6.71 -27.97 12.58
N ARG A 606 5.69 -27.19 12.98
CA ARG A 606 5.79 -25.78 13.41
C ARG A 606 6.46 -24.91 12.34
N THR A 607 5.98 -25.06 11.11
CA THR A 607 6.47 -24.28 9.95
C THR A 607 5.37 -23.41 9.35
N VAL A 608 5.76 -22.27 8.78
CA VAL A 608 4.93 -21.23 8.16
C VAL A 608 5.21 -21.21 6.66
N THR A 609 4.16 -21.02 5.86
CA THR A 609 4.28 -20.70 4.42
C THR A 609 3.79 -19.29 4.16
N TYR A 610 4.44 -18.60 3.21
CA TYR A 610 4.09 -17.23 2.84
C TYR A 610 4.39 -16.89 1.37
N ASP A 611 3.67 -15.89 0.89
CA ASP A 611 3.75 -15.22 -0.40
C ASP A 611 4.53 -13.90 -0.25
N ASN A 612 5.46 -13.65 -1.17
CA ASN A 612 6.49 -12.60 -1.03
C ASN A 612 6.49 -11.63 -2.22
N GLN A 613 6.08 -10.39 -1.95
CA GLN A 613 5.72 -9.43 -3.00
C GLN A 613 6.91 -8.89 -3.83
N TRP A 614 8.12 -9.36 -3.55
CA TRP A 614 9.36 -9.11 -4.31
C TRP A 614 9.61 -10.13 -5.44
N GLY A 615 8.70 -11.06 -5.69
CA GLY A 615 8.81 -12.07 -6.73
C GLY A 615 8.57 -13.47 -6.20
N ASN A 616 7.77 -14.26 -6.91
CA ASN A 616 7.51 -15.69 -6.64
C ASN A 616 8.74 -16.56 -6.31
N GLY A 617 9.91 -16.20 -6.85
CA GLY A 617 11.18 -16.86 -6.52
C GLY A 617 11.53 -16.81 -5.02
N GLN A 618 11.02 -15.80 -4.30
CA GLN A 618 11.24 -15.51 -2.89
C GLN A 618 10.06 -15.95 -1.98
N ASP A 619 9.04 -16.60 -2.54
CA ASP A 619 7.96 -17.24 -1.77
C ASP A 619 8.52 -18.36 -0.88
N HIS A 620 7.77 -18.73 0.15
CA HIS A 620 8.03 -19.95 0.91
C HIS A 620 6.74 -20.79 0.96
N SER A 621 6.57 -21.59 -0.10
CA SER A 621 5.48 -22.55 -0.32
C SER A 621 5.69 -23.88 0.44
N ASP A 622 4.73 -24.81 0.32
CA ASP A 622 4.71 -26.09 1.07
C ASP A 622 5.96 -26.98 0.85
N ASP A 623 6.70 -26.79 -0.25
CA ASP A 623 7.96 -27.46 -0.58
C ASP A 623 9.21 -26.80 0.06
N LYS A 624 9.08 -25.55 0.52
CA LYS A 624 10.14 -24.74 1.15
C LYS A 624 9.64 -23.91 2.35
N PRO A 625 8.90 -24.50 3.32
CA PRO A 625 8.31 -23.75 4.42
C PRO A 625 9.38 -23.32 5.45
N VAL A 626 9.11 -22.23 6.18
CA VAL A 626 10.05 -21.61 7.15
C VAL A 626 9.69 -22.02 8.57
N SER A 627 10.66 -22.20 9.46
CA SER A 627 10.36 -22.52 10.86
C SER A 627 9.67 -21.35 11.58
N ILE A 628 8.77 -21.64 12.53
CA ILE A 628 8.11 -20.59 13.32
C ILE A 628 9.11 -19.73 14.12
N ASP A 629 10.25 -20.32 14.52
CA ASP A 629 11.36 -19.61 15.17
C ASP A 629 12.03 -18.58 14.26
N GLU A 630 12.35 -18.99 13.03
CA GLU A 630 12.96 -18.13 12.02
C GLU A 630 11.99 -17.04 11.56
N MET A 631 10.72 -17.39 11.31
CA MET A 631 9.70 -16.43 10.96
C MET A 631 9.46 -15.40 12.08
N TYR A 632 9.38 -15.84 13.34
CA TYR A 632 9.29 -14.92 14.48
C TYR A 632 10.54 -14.03 14.61
N LYS A 633 11.75 -14.57 14.41
CA LYS A 633 12.96 -13.73 14.36
C LYS A 633 12.85 -12.67 13.27
N ALA A 634 12.33 -13.03 12.09
CA ALA A 634 12.14 -12.10 10.98
C ALA A 634 11.17 -10.96 11.30
N THR A 635 10.28 -11.10 12.27
CA THR A 635 9.37 -10.01 12.70
C THR A 635 10.03 -8.95 13.59
N LYS A 636 11.30 -9.11 13.98
CA LYS A 636 12.05 -8.17 14.83
C LYS A 636 13.14 -7.42 14.04
N HIS A 637 13.42 -6.19 14.41
CA HIS A 637 14.62 -5.49 13.93
C HIS A 637 15.91 -6.29 14.26
N VAL A 638 16.87 -6.30 13.33
CA VAL A 638 18.22 -6.82 13.59
C VAL A 638 18.93 -5.85 14.55
N PRO A 639 19.43 -6.26 15.73
CA PRO A 639 20.09 -5.33 16.63
C PRO A 639 21.44 -4.86 16.07
N ALA A 640 21.87 -3.66 16.47
CA ALA A 640 23.15 -3.06 16.09
C ALA A 640 24.35 -4.01 16.34
N SER A 641 24.30 -4.79 17.43
CA SER A 641 25.32 -5.79 17.75
C SER A 641 25.38 -6.93 16.74
N GLU A 642 24.24 -7.43 16.24
CA GLU A 642 24.21 -8.47 15.20
C GLU A 642 24.73 -7.92 13.86
N TRP A 643 24.44 -6.66 13.55
CA TRP A 643 25.04 -5.97 12.39
C TRP A 643 26.57 -5.87 12.49
N LEU A 644 27.09 -5.54 13.67
CA LEU A 644 28.53 -5.51 13.93
C LEU A 644 29.16 -6.92 13.89
N ASP A 645 28.45 -7.97 14.34
CA ASP A 645 28.88 -9.36 14.15
C ASP A 645 28.96 -9.76 12.68
N ARG A 646 27.98 -9.37 11.84
CA ARG A 646 28.00 -9.61 10.38
C ARG A 646 29.16 -8.88 9.68
N ILE A 647 29.53 -7.69 10.15
CA ILE A 647 30.72 -6.97 9.67
C ILE A 647 32.00 -7.70 10.10
N GLU A 648 32.08 -8.18 11.35
CA GLU A 648 33.23 -8.91 11.89
C GLU A 648 33.48 -10.23 11.15
N GLN A 649 32.43 -11.02 10.90
CA GLN A 649 32.51 -12.27 10.13
C GLN A 649 33.10 -12.05 8.73
N ARG A 650 32.93 -10.84 8.16
CA ARG A 650 33.42 -10.45 6.83
C ARG A 650 34.73 -9.66 6.88
N HIS A 651 35.33 -9.42 8.04
CA HIS A 651 36.54 -8.60 8.20
C HIS A 651 37.66 -9.04 7.25
N SER A 652 37.96 -10.34 7.15
CA SER A 652 38.99 -10.88 6.25
C SER A 652 38.74 -10.67 4.74
N GLN A 653 37.52 -10.28 4.35
CA GLN A 653 37.11 -10.01 2.97
C GLN A 653 37.10 -8.51 2.64
N LEU A 654 37.30 -7.64 3.63
CA LEU A 654 37.20 -6.19 3.53
C LEU A 654 38.61 -5.57 3.64
N THR A 655 38.83 -4.47 2.91
CA THR A 655 39.95 -3.59 3.25
C THR A 655 39.68 -2.90 4.59
N GLU A 656 40.73 -2.54 5.33
CA GLU A 656 40.65 -1.81 6.60
C GLU A 656 39.77 -0.54 6.48
N THR A 657 39.88 0.17 5.35
CA THR A 657 39.02 1.33 5.04
C THR A 657 37.55 0.96 4.95
N GLN A 658 37.20 -0.12 4.22
CA GLN A 658 35.82 -0.59 4.09
C GLN A 658 35.27 -1.08 5.43
N TYR A 659 36.02 -1.90 6.17
CA TYR A 659 35.61 -2.41 7.48
C TYR A 659 35.32 -1.25 8.47
N ALA A 660 36.22 -0.26 8.54
CA ALA A 660 36.00 0.92 9.36
C ALA A 660 34.83 1.81 8.89
N ASN A 661 34.63 1.97 7.57
CA ASN A 661 33.45 2.68 7.03
C ASN A 661 32.15 1.94 7.39
N ASN A 662 32.15 0.61 7.32
CA ASN A 662 30.99 -0.21 7.65
C ASN A 662 30.57 -0.06 9.12
N ILE A 663 31.53 -0.05 10.05
CA ILE A 663 31.29 0.25 11.48
C ILE A 663 30.67 1.65 11.62
N GLU A 664 31.28 2.67 11.01
CA GLU A 664 30.81 4.06 11.09
C GLU A 664 29.38 4.22 10.53
N THR A 665 29.06 3.57 9.41
CA THR A 665 27.73 3.58 8.79
C THR A 665 26.69 2.96 9.71
N ILE A 666 26.93 1.75 10.26
CA ILE A 666 25.98 1.11 11.17
C ILE A 666 25.75 1.95 12.42
N VAL A 667 26.81 2.45 13.07
CA VAL A 667 26.63 3.26 14.29
C VAL A 667 25.83 4.53 14.00
N LYS A 668 26.06 5.22 12.87
CA LYS A 668 25.30 6.43 12.51
C LYS A 668 23.83 6.14 12.19
N SER A 669 23.55 5.02 11.51
CA SER A 669 22.19 4.55 11.27
C SER A 669 21.45 4.26 12.59
N TYR A 670 22.08 3.52 13.51
CA TYR A 670 21.48 3.18 14.81
C TYR A 670 21.39 4.38 15.77
N GLN A 671 22.37 5.29 15.79
CA GLN A 671 22.24 6.57 16.50
C GLN A 671 21.02 7.37 16.03
N SER A 672 20.69 7.33 14.74
CA SER A 672 19.52 8.01 14.19
C SER A 672 18.23 7.27 14.56
N TYR A 673 18.25 5.95 14.49
CA TYR A 673 17.13 5.08 14.91
C TYR A 673 16.80 5.24 16.39
N TRP A 674 17.76 5.06 17.32
CA TRP A 674 17.52 5.21 18.75
C TRP A 674 17.05 6.62 19.13
N LYS A 675 17.53 7.68 18.44
CA LYS A 675 17.03 9.06 18.63
C LYS A 675 15.59 9.25 18.15
N ALA A 676 15.16 8.52 17.11
CA ALA A 676 13.79 8.57 16.61
C ALA A 676 12.82 7.73 17.47
N HIS A 677 13.32 6.71 18.17
CA HIS A 677 12.53 5.79 19.01
C HIS A 677 12.73 6.04 20.52
N ASP A 678 13.33 7.18 20.90
CA ASP A 678 13.52 7.58 22.30
C ASP A 678 12.15 7.84 22.94
N GLY A 679 11.75 6.99 23.88
CA GLY A 679 10.42 6.98 24.49
C GLY A 679 9.39 6.00 23.90
N TYR A 680 9.68 5.30 22.80
CA TYR A 680 8.78 4.29 22.22
C TYR A 680 9.09 2.86 22.68
N LEU A 681 10.37 2.53 22.85
CA LEU A 681 10.81 1.21 23.31
C LEU A 681 10.86 1.14 24.84
N PRO A 682 10.70 -0.05 25.45
CA PRO A 682 10.71 -0.21 26.91
C PRO A 682 11.92 0.44 27.57
N GLU A 683 11.69 1.16 28.67
CA GLU A 683 12.73 1.93 29.36
C GLU A 683 13.91 1.03 29.74
N GLY A 684 15.08 1.31 29.13
CA GLY A 684 16.30 0.52 29.31
C GLY A 684 16.66 -0.46 28.17
N ALA A 685 15.72 -0.84 27.30
CA ALA A 685 16.01 -1.74 26.17
C ALA A 685 17.03 -1.12 25.19
N ASN A 686 16.77 0.12 24.77
CA ASN A 686 17.70 0.93 23.96
C ASN A 686 19.07 1.09 24.64
N ASN A 687 19.09 1.27 25.97
CA ASN A 687 20.34 1.46 26.70
C ASN A 687 21.18 0.18 26.70
N GLN A 688 20.56 -0.99 26.93
CA GLN A 688 21.28 -2.26 26.89
C GLN A 688 21.83 -2.57 25.48
N GLU A 689 21.04 -2.33 24.43
CA GLU A 689 21.48 -2.51 23.05
C GLU A 689 22.61 -1.52 22.68
N GLN A 690 22.45 -0.24 23.01
CA GLN A 690 23.45 0.80 22.80
C GLN A 690 24.77 0.45 23.49
N GLN A 691 24.74 0.01 24.75
CA GLN A 691 25.95 -0.39 25.50
C GLN A 691 26.59 -1.65 24.91
N ALA A 692 25.80 -2.63 24.46
CA ALA A 692 26.32 -3.80 23.75
C ALA A 692 27.01 -3.40 22.43
N ALA A 693 26.43 -2.45 21.69
CA ALA A 693 27.01 -1.92 20.46
C ALA A 693 28.29 -1.10 20.72
N ILE A 694 28.33 -0.22 21.73
CA ILE A 694 29.53 0.54 22.13
C ILE A 694 30.68 -0.44 22.46
N LYS A 695 30.42 -1.43 23.31
CA LYS A 695 31.40 -2.45 23.68
C LYS A 695 31.93 -3.23 22.47
N LYS A 696 31.04 -3.59 21.54
CA LYS A 696 31.41 -4.30 20.30
C LYS A 696 32.24 -3.42 19.37
N VAL A 697 31.86 -2.15 19.17
CA VAL A 697 32.64 -1.17 18.39
C VAL A 697 34.03 -1.00 18.98
N ASN A 698 34.15 -0.80 20.30
CA ASN A 698 35.44 -0.63 20.97
C ASN A 698 36.37 -1.84 20.71
N ALA A 699 35.87 -3.08 20.83
CA ALA A 699 36.64 -4.28 20.49
C ALA A 699 37.02 -4.36 18.99
N MET A 700 36.12 -4.00 18.08
CA MET A 700 36.41 -3.98 16.63
C MET A 700 37.48 -2.94 16.27
N LEU A 701 37.52 -1.80 16.97
CA LEU A 701 38.54 -0.76 16.79
C LEU A 701 39.94 -1.15 17.29
N GLU A 702 40.07 -2.23 18.07
CA GLU A 702 41.39 -2.80 18.45
C GLU A 702 41.98 -3.67 17.31
N SER A 703 41.17 -4.08 16.33
CA SER A 703 41.59 -4.97 15.24
C SER A 703 42.10 -4.25 13.98
N ILE A 704 42.08 -2.90 13.98
CA ILE A 704 42.53 -2.04 12.87
C ILE A 704 43.71 -1.14 13.29
N SER A 705 44.32 -0.41 12.36
CA SER A 705 45.45 0.46 12.68
C SER A 705 45.02 1.60 13.62
N PRO A 706 45.88 2.04 14.57
CA PRO A 706 45.53 3.12 15.50
C PRO A 706 45.06 4.40 14.81
N ALA A 707 45.70 4.78 13.70
CA ALA A 707 45.32 5.97 12.94
C ALA A 707 43.91 5.88 12.32
N ARG A 708 43.45 4.67 11.95
CA ARG A 708 42.09 4.44 11.46
C ARG A 708 41.09 4.33 12.61
N ALA A 709 41.47 3.66 13.70
CA ALA A 709 40.67 3.59 14.92
C ALA A 709 40.36 4.97 15.48
N ASP A 710 41.36 5.85 15.58
CA ASP A 710 41.20 7.22 16.11
C ASP A 710 40.34 8.10 15.22
N LEU A 711 40.34 7.88 13.89
CA LEU A 711 39.44 8.55 12.97
C LEU A 711 37.98 8.11 13.20
N VAL A 712 37.73 6.80 13.37
CA VAL A 712 36.38 6.29 13.68
C VAL A 712 35.92 6.77 15.05
N ARG A 713 36.78 6.71 16.10
CA ARG A 713 36.47 7.28 17.42
C ARG A 713 36.10 8.75 17.33
N LYS A 714 36.84 9.55 16.54
CA LYS A 714 36.53 10.96 16.32
C LYS A 714 35.15 11.15 15.67
N HIS A 715 34.82 10.34 14.65
CA HIS A 715 33.53 10.40 13.96
C HIS A 715 32.34 9.89 14.81
N LEU A 716 32.62 9.09 15.84
CA LEU A 716 31.65 8.46 16.74
C LEU A 716 31.76 8.95 18.20
N SER A 717 32.38 10.12 18.45
CA SER A 717 32.57 10.67 19.81
C SER A 717 31.24 10.79 20.57
N ASP A 718 30.25 11.47 19.98
CA ASP A 718 28.86 11.54 20.47
C ASP A 718 28.17 10.19 20.78
N PHE A 719 28.70 9.08 20.24
CA PHE A 719 28.24 7.72 20.52
C PHE A 719 28.98 7.08 21.70
N LEU A 720 30.31 7.13 21.66
CA LEU A 720 31.20 6.45 22.59
C LEU A 720 31.27 7.17 23.95
N ASP A 721 31.18 8.49 23.95
CA ASP A 721 31.22 9.33 25.16
C ASP A 721 29.97 9.16 26.06
N ARG A 722 29.00 8.32 25.65
CA ARG A 722 27.82 7.94 26.46
C ARG A 722 28.08 6.85 27.51
N GLU A 723 29.31 6.34 27.63
CA GLU A 723 29.70 5.36 28.66
C GLU A 723 29.67 5.92 30.11
N GLU A 724 29.54 7.24 30.33
CA GLU A 724 29.57 7.88 31.66
C GLU A 724 28.20 8.20 32.30
N ILE A 725 27.07 7.76 31.75
CA ILE A 725 25.79 7.85 32.48
C ILE A 725 25.81 6.79 33.58
N ASP A 726 26.01 7.24 34.83
CA ASP A 726 26.04 6.44 36.06
C ASP A 726 25.14 5.19 35.96
N SER A 727 25.76 4.00 36.01
CA SER A 727 25.02 2.79 36.38
C SER A 727 24.28 3.13 37.67
N PRO A 728 22.93 2.99 37.74
CA PRO A 728 22.19 3.38 38.93
C PRO A 728 22.70 2.53 40.10
N VAL A 729 23.58 3.14 40.91
CA VAL A 729 24.16 2.50 42.08
C VAL A 729 22.97 2.17 42.95
N ASN A 730 22.66 0.88 43.04
CA ASN A 730 21.45 0.39 43.66
C ASN A 730 21.59 0.48 45.19
N ASN A 731 21.63 1.72 45.67
CA ASN A 731 21.69 2.14 47.06
C ASN A 731 20.32 1.95 47.73
N THR A 732 19.65 0.84 47.43
CA THR A 732 18.72 0.21 48.36
C THR A 732 19.53 -0.32 49.53
N ILE A 733 19.91 0.59 50.42
CA ILE A 733 20.30 0.26 51.78
C ILE A 733 19.06 -0.38 52.40
N VAL A 734 19.00 -1.71 52.35
CA VAL A 734 18.03 -2.49 53.13
C VAL A 734 18.31 -2.14 54.60
N PRO A 735 17.37 -1.51 55.32
CA PRO A 735 17.57 -1.25 56.74
C PRO A 735 17.68 -2.61 57.44
N PRO A 736 18.63 -2.78 58.39
CA PRO A 736 18.80 -4.05 59.06
C PRO A 736 17.52 -4.44 59.80
N GLU A 737 17.05 -5.66 59.59
CA GLU A 737 15.92 -6.24 60.33
C GLU A 737 16.23 -6.21 61.83
N SER A 738 15.36 -5.58 62.60
CA SER A 738 15.45 -5.56 64.06
C SER A 738 14.71 -6.77 64.66
N ASN A 739 15.43 -7.59 65.44
CA ASN A 739 14.85 -8.46 66.47
C ASN A 739 14.54 -7.65 67.74
#